data_AF-R4MNW0-F1
#
_entry.id   AF-R4MNW0-F1
#
_cell.length_a   1.000
_cell.length_b   1.000
_cell.length_c   1.000
_cell.angle_alpha   90.00
_cell.angle_beta   90.00
_cell.angle_gamma   90.00
#
_symmetry.space_group_name_H-M   'P 1'
#
loop_
_entity.id
_entity.type
_entity.pdbx_description
1 polymer ?
#
loop_
_entity_poly.entity_id
_entity_poly.type
_entity_poly.pdbx_seq_one_letter_code
_entity_poly.pdbx_strand_id
1 'polypeptide(L)'
;MSVANHLGEDAGHLALRRDVYSGLQKTPKSLPPKWFYDTVGSELFDQITRLPEYYPTRAEAEILRARSAEVASACRADTLVELGSGTSEKTRMLLDALRHRGSLRRFVPFDVDASVLSATATAIQREYSGVEINAVCGDFEEHLTEIPRGGRRLFVFLGSTIGNLTPGPRAQFLTALAGVMRPGDSLLLGTDLVKDAARLVRAYDDPGGVTAQFNRNVLAVINRELEADFDVDAFQHVARWNSAEERIEMWLRADGRQRVRVGALDLTVDFDAGEEMLTEVSCKFRPQAVGAELAAAGLHRIRWWTDEAGDFGPVAGRQVSRAGDDAGRSDEEKRRKQPRRRFAGRPMAGSAPARRGATPGQRGLFAPEFRQIDLVQHARQRPRLAVMSRLRPPPPCSTPACCGRRMSPARRRGGVHHRLAHARICCWAAGLGRTGRWLACPASAWRCRPWLPRASVTNSAGRQGSARRRGLHVGRRPARPSAPDRGGQPPWRRTAAGDGGALCRGGIVRGCRAGPGPRGLCGGCRPYASSRKWIAGPRGVGVLAVRPELMERLRARLPAPDWMPPLTVAQQLGFGEANVAARVGFSVALGEHLACGPQAIRARLAELGDIARTVLADVSGWRVVEAVDEPSAITTLAPIDGADPAAVRVWFPERRIVTTYAGVERAPLELPAPVLRISPHVDNTADDLDAFAEALVAATAATSGER
;
A
#
# COMPACT_ATOMS: atom_id res chain seq x y z
N MET A 1 -4.31 -23.26 -16.12
CA MET A 1 -3.27 -22.33 -15.66
C MET A 1 -3.86 -20.93 -15.53
N SER A 2 -3.60 -20.23 -14.43
CA SER A 2 -3.90 -18.81 -14.24
C SER A 2 -2.64 -18.08 -13.77
N VAL A 3 -2.38 -16.88 -14.27
CA VAL A 3 -1.33 -15.98 -13.76
C VAL A 3 -2.02 -14.72 -13.23
N ALA A 4 -1.84 -14.43 -11.94
CA ALA A 4 -2.32 -13.19 -11.33
C ALA A 4 -1.14 -12.27 -11.09
N ASN A 5 -1.11 -11.12 -11.77
CA ASN A 5 -0.07 -10.11 -11.56
C ASN A 5 -0.58 -9.00 -10.65
N HIS A 6 0.07 -8.85 -9.50
CA HIS A 6 -0.27 -7.86 -8.48
C HIS A 6 0.70 -6.67 -8.49
N LEU A 7 1.76 -6.74 -9.29
CA LEU A 7 2.63 -5.62 -9.56
C LEU A 7 2.00 -4.76 -10.65
N GLY A 8 1.90 -3.45 -10.43
CA GLY A 8 1.52 -2.53 -11.51
C GLY A 8 2.55 -2.55 -12.64
N GLU A 9 2.17 -2.19 -13.86
CA GLU A 9 3.08 -2.19 -15.03
C GLU A 9 4.39 -1.43 -14.76
N ASP A 10 4.33 -0.31 -14.02
CA ASP A 10 5.51 0.48 -13.63
C ASP A 10 6.04 0.17 -12.22
N ALA A 11 5.49 -0.80 -11.50
CA ALA A 11 5.80 -1.01 -10.08
C ALA A 11 7.27 -1.36 -9.85
N GLY A 12 7.86 -2.18 -10.73
CA GLY A 12 9.29 -2.50 -10.71
C GLY A 12 10.16 -1.25 -10.89
N HIS A 13 9.91 -0.48 -11.95
CA HIS A 13 10.66 0.75 -12.22
C HIS A 13 10.51 1.79 -11.09
N LEU A 14 9.31 2.00 -10.55
CA LEU A 14 9.08 2.91 -9.42
C LEU A 14 9.78 2.45 -8.13
N ALA A 15 9.78 1.14 -7.85
CA ALA A 15 10.50 0.57 -6.72
C ALA A 15 12.01 0.74 -6.90
N LEU A 16 12.55 0.50 -8.10
CA LEU A 16 13.97 0.68 -8.41
C LEU A 16 14.39 2.13 -8.18
N ARG A 17 13.63 3.10 -8.72
CA ARG A 17 13.86 4.53 -8.50
C ARG A 17 13.94 4.88 -7.02
N ARG A 18 12.96 4.42 -6.22
CA ARG A 18 12.90 4.69 -4.77
C ARG A 18 14.10 4.09 -4.04
N ASP A 19 14.41 2.83 -4.35
CA ASP A 19 15.42 2.05 -3.65
C ASP A 19 16.83 2.58 -3.99
N VAL A 20 17.10 2.94 -5.25
CA VAL A 20 18.36 3.57 -5.68
C VAL A 20 18.51 4.96 -5.08
N TYR A 21 17.47 5.80 -5.17
CA TYR A 21 17.49 7.15 -4.60
C TYR A 21 17.80 7.13 -3.10
N SER A 22 17.09 6.28 -2.34
CA SER A 22 17.31 6.15 -0.90
C SER A 22 18.64 5.48 -0.58
N GLY A 23 19.04 4.47 -1.35
CA GLY A 23 20.21 3.64 -1.10
C GLY A 23 21.53 4.37 -1.27
N LEU A 24 21.67 5.13 -2.36
CA LEU A 24 22.91 5.84 -2.71
C LEU A 24 23.18 7.08 -1.84
N GLN A 25 22.19 7.55 -1.09
CA GLN A 25 22.33 8.68 -0.16
C GLN A 25 22.64 8.27 1.29
N LYS A 26 22.68 6.98 1.59
CA LYS A 26 23.01 6.49 2.93
C LYS A 26 24.51 6.51 3.19
N THR A 27 24.87 6.46 4.47
CA THR A 27 26.24 6.20 4.93
C THR A 27 26.19 5.04 5.94
N PRO A 28 26.68 3.84 5.57
CA PRO A 28 27.20 3.45 4.26
C PRO A 28 26.11 3.40 3.17
N LYS A 29 26.51 3.58 1.91
CA LYS A 29 25.63 3.41 0.75
C LYS A 29 25.17 1.96 0.65
N SER A 30 23.97 1.72 0.13
CA SER A 30 23.47 0.35 -0.06
C SER A 30 22.49 0.22 -1.22
N LEU A 31 22.44 -0.97 -1.84
CA LEU A 31 21.44 -1.33 -2.84
C LEU A 31 20.76 -2.65 -2.44
N PRO A 32 19.42 -2.79 -2.59
CA PRO A 32 18.74 -4.04 -2.29
C PRO A 32 19.12 -5.16 -3.28
N PRO A 33 19.30 -6.41 -2.82
CA PRO A 33 19.76 -7.52 -3.66
C PRO A 33 18.72 -8.00 -4.68
N LYS A 34 17.44 -7.64 -4.51
CA LYS A 34 16.39 -7.97 -5.50
C LYS A 34 16.68 -7.40 -6.90
N TRP A 35 17.51 -6.35 -7.00
CA TRP A 35 17.91 -5.74 -8.26
C TRP A 35 19.07 -6.45 -8.96
N PHE A 36 19.62 -7.53 -8.40
CA PHE A 36 20.53 -8.39 -9.14
C PHE A 36 19.81 -9.18 -10.24
N TYR A 37 18.54 -9.50 -10.07
CA TYR A 37 17.83 -10.51 -10.86
C TYR A 37 17.12 -9.91 -12.08
N ASP A 38 17.84 -9.17 -12.91
CA ASP A 38 17.42 -9.00 -14.32
C ASP A 38 17.74 -10.28 -15.12
N THR A 39 17.50 -10.29 -16.43
CA THR A 39 17.76 -11.47 -17.26
C THR A 39 19.22 -11.94 -17.14
N VAL A 40 20.18 -11.01 -17.24
CA VAL A 40 21.62 -11.31 -17.16
C VAL A 40 22.01 -11.79 -15.77
N GLY A 41 21.57 -11.09 -14.73
CA GLY A 41 21.92 -11.48 -13.36
C GLY A 41 21.28 -12.81 -12.94
N SER A 42 20.10 -13.15 -13.46
CA SER A 42 19.50 -14.47 -13.26
C SER A 42 20.32 -15.59 -13.91
N GLU A 43 20.85 -15.37 -15.12
CA GLU A 43 21.78 -16.29 -15.79
C GLU A 43 23.10 -16.44 -15.03
N LEU A 44 23.65 -15.34 -14.51
CA LEU A 44 24.84 -15.35 -13.66
C LEU A 44 24.59 -16.11 -12.35
N PHE A 45 23.44 -15.91 -11.71
CA PHE A 45 23.07 -16.66 -10.50
C PHE A 45 22.93 -18.15 -10.80
N ASP A 46 22.32 -18.52 -11.93
CA ASP A 46 22.22 -19.90 -12.37
C ASP A 46 23.63 -20.53 -12.56
N GLN A 47 24.59 -19.79 -13.11
CA GLN A 47 26.00 -20.22 -13.15
C GLN A 47 26.61 -20.38 -11.76
N ILE A 48 26.38 -19.42 -10.85
CA ILE A 48 26.84 -19.49 -9.45
C ILE A 48 26.37 -20.79 -8.80
N THR A 49 25.12 -21.22 -9.03
CA THR A 49 24.59 -22.44 -8.42
C THR A 49 25.35 -23.72 -8.78
N ARG A 50 26.15 -23.70 -9.86
CA ARG A 50 26.95 -24.83 -10.35
C ARG A 50 28.43 -24.74 -9.95
N LEU A 51 28.87 -23.64 -9.36
CA LEU A 51 30.26 -23.46 -8.97
C LEU A 51 30.67 -24.47 -7.87
N PRO A 52 31.91 -25.00 -7.91
CA PRO A 52 32.39 -25.91 -6.89
C PRO A 52 32.44 -25.25 -5.50
N GLU A 53 32.67 -23.95 -5.42
CA GLU A 53 32.68 -23.18 -4.16
C GLU A 53 31.27 -22.98 -3.59
N TYR A 54 30.26 -22.79 -4.45
CA TYR A 54 28.88 -22.50 -4.06
C TYR A 54 28.10 -23.77 -3.66
N TYR A 55 28.35 -24.25 -2.43
CA TYR A 55 27.70 -25.44 -1.89
C TYR A 55 26.19 -25.38 -1.60
N PRO A 56 25.54 -24.23 -1.34
CA PRO A 56 24.15 -24.22 -0.86
C PRO A 56 23.17 -25.00 -1.76
N THR A 57 23.23 -24.79 -3.08
CA THR A 57 22.28 -25.42 -4.01
C THR A 57 22.41 -26.94 -4.03
N ARG A 58 23.63 -27.48 -4.08
CA ARG A 58 23.87 -28.93 -4.11
C ARG A 58 23.56 -29.61 -2.79
N ALA A 59 23.88 -28.96 -1.66
CA ALA A 59 23.58 -29.46 -0.33
C ALA A 59 22.07 -29.51 -0.10
N GLU A 60 21.33 -28.45 -0.45
CA GLU A 60 19.87 -28.46 -0.34
C GLU A 60 19.23 -29.51 -1.27
N ALA A 61 19.73 -29.65 -2.51
CA ALA A 61 19.25 -30.65 -3.46
C ALA A 61 19.49 -32.09 -2.97
N GLU A 62 20.61 -32.36 -2.30
CA GLU A 62 20.87 -33.66 -1.66
C GLU A 62 19.78 -34.00 -0.64
N ILE A 63 19.44 -33.04 0.21
CA ILE A 63 18.43 -33.24 1.25
C ILE A 63 17.06 -33.45 0.61
N LEU A 64 16.69 -32.66 -0.39
CA LEU A 64 15.43 -32.82 -1.09
C LEU A 64 15.34 -34.18 -1.80
N ARG A 65 16.41 -34.64 -2.45
CA ARG A 65 16.46 -35.99 -3.04
C ARG A 65 16.22 -37.07 -2.00
N ALA A 66 16.84 -36.97 -0.83
CA ALA A 66 16.73 -37.97 0.22
C ALA A 66 15.40 -37.90 1.00
N ARG A 67 14.79 -36.71 1.13
CA ARG A 67 13.73 -36.44 2.12
C ARG A 67 12.39 -36.01 1.55
N SER A 68 12.25 -35.76 0.25
CA SER A 68 10.98 -35.28 -0.33
C SER A 68 9.79 -36.21 -0.05
N ALA A 69 9.98 -37.53 -0.09
CA ALA A 69 8.93 -38.50 0.25
C ALA A 69 8.49 -38.39 1.73
N GLU A 70 9.45 -38.18 2.63
CA GLU A 70 9.21 -38.00 4.07
C GLU A 70 8.48 -36.67 4.34
N VAL A 71 8.91 -35.59 3.69
CA VAL A 71 8.25 -34.28 3.73
C VAL A 71 6.80 -34.39 3.26
N ALA A 72 6.58 -34.97 2.08
CA ALA A 72 5.23 -35.16 1.52
C ALA A 72 4.33 -35.98 2.47
N SER A 73 4.88 -37.02 3.12
CA SER A 73 4.17 -37.83 4.11
C SER A 73 3.80 -37.07 5.38
N ALA A 74 4.75 -36.30 5.93
CA ALA A 74 4.54 -35.52 7.15
C ALA A 74 3.55 -34.37 6.92
N CYS A 75 3.69 -33.65 5.80
CA CYS A 75 2.89 -32.48 5.48
C CYS A 75 1.48 -32.86 5.02
N ARG A 76 1.30 -34.00 4.33
CA ARG A 76 0.03 -34.44 3.71
C ARG A 76 -0.65 -33.32 2.91
N ALA A 77 0.17 -32.53 2.21
CA ALA A 77 -0.31 -31.42 1.40
C ALA A 77 -0.90 -31.94 0.08
N ASP A 78 -1.86 -31.19 -0.44
CA ASP A 78 -2.36 -31.33 -1.81
C ASP A 78 -1.93 -30.17 -2.71
N THR A 79 -1.45 -29.09 -2.11
CA THR A 79 -1.07 -27.85 -2.77
C THR A 79 0.35 -27.50 -2.37
N LEU A 80 1.24 -27.29 -3.33
CA LEU A 80 2.59 -26.77 -3.10
C LEU A 80 2.62 -25.28 -3.47
N VAL A 81 3.07 -24.44 -2.54
CA VAL A 81 3.27 -23.00 -2.74
C VAL A 81 4.76 -22.73 -2.63
N GLU A 82 5.37 -22.18 -3.68
CA GLU A 82 6.80 -21.87 -3.70
C GLU A 82 7.01 -20.36 -3.69
N LEU A 83 7.76 -19.85 -2.71
CA LEU A 83 8.10 -18.42 -2.58
C LEU A 83 9.49 -18.17 -3.20
N GLY A 84 9.57 -17.30 -4.21
CA GLY A 84 10.79 -17.08 -4.97
C GLY A 84 11.11 -18.32 -5.83
N SER A 85 10.18 -18.67 -6.72
CA SER A 85 10.22 -19.94 -7.47
C SER A 85 11.40 -20.07 -8.44
N GLY A 86 11.88 -18.97 -9.04
CA GLY A 86 12.89 -19.05 -10.09
C GLY A 86 12.53 -20.10 -11.15
N THR A 87 13.47 -21.00 -11.44
CA THR A 87 13.31 -22.12 -12.40
C THR A 87 12.65 -23.38 -11.79
N SER A 88 12.40 -23.40 -10.48
CA SER A 88 11.75 -24.50 -9.74
C SER A 88 12.37 -25.90 -9.92
N GLU A 89 13.65 -26.03 -10.28
CA GLU A 89 14.29 -27.35 -10.48
C GLU A 89 14.25 -28.22 -9.23
N LYS A 90 14.63 -27.67 -8.08
CA LYS A 90 14.56 -28.35 -6.77
C LYS A 90 13.13 -28.73 -6.39
N THR A 91 12.16 -27.91 -6.79
CA THR A 91 10.75 -28.07 -6.43
C THR A 91 10.10 -29.25 -7.15
N ARG A 92 10.63 -29.68 -8.30
CA ARG A 92 10.18 -30.92 -8.97
C ARG A 92 10.29 -32.15 -8.08
N MET A 93 11.32 -32.25 -7.24
CA MET A 93 11.48 -33.38 -6.30
C MET A 93 10.32 -33.45 -5.29
N LEU A 94 9.80 -32.31 -4.85
CA LEU A 94 8.64 -32.24 -3.94
C LEU A 94 7.33 -32.49 -4.69
N LEU A 95 7.18 -31.97 -5.91
CA LEU A 95 6.03 -32.23 -6.77
C LEU A 95 5.91 -33.72 -7.09
N ASP A 96 7.01 -34.38 -7.46
CA ASP A 96 7.07 -35.83 -7.70
C ASP A 96 6.66 -36.61 -6.46
N ALA A 97 7.21 -36.27 -5.30
CA ALA A 97 6.85 -36.92 -4.04
C ALA A 97 5.35 -36.79 -3.70
N LEU A 98 4.74 -35.63 -3.94
CA LEU A 98 3.31 -35.42 -3.74
C LEU A 98 2.46 -36.15 -4.79
N ARG A 99 2.92 -36.23 -6.04
CA ARG A 99 2.27 -36.97 -7.13
C ARG A 99 2.29 -38.46 -6.88
N HIS A 100 3.42 -39.04 -6.47
CA HIS A 100 3.55 -40.45 -6.13
C HIS A 100 2.63 -40.87 -4.98
N ARG A 101 2.34 -39.95 -4.05
CA ARG A 101 1.35 -40.16 -2.97
C ARG A 101 -0.11 -40.01 -3.42
N GLY A 102 -0.36 -39.58 -4.66
CA GLY A 102 -1.69 -39.29 -5.18
C GLY A 102 -2.35 -38.05 -4.55
N SER A 103 -1.58 -37.19 -3.85
CA SER A 103 -2.12 -36.02 -3.17
C SER A 103 -1.97 -34.72 -3.97
N LEU A 104 -1.02 -34.63 -4.91
CA LEU A 104 -0.78 -33.41 -5.68
C LEU A 104 -2.03 -33.00 -6.50
N ARG A 105 -2.56 -31.82 -6.21
CA ARG A 105 -3.69 -31.20 -6.91
C ARG A 105 -3.33 -29.84 -7.49
N ARG A 106 -2.50 -29.06 -6.79
CA ARG A 106 -2.22 -27.67 -7.17
C ARG A 106 -0.77 -27.28 -6.93
N PHE A 107 -0.24 -26.43 -7.81
CA PHE A 107 1.04 -25.74 -7.67
C PHE A 107 0.84 -24.22 -7.79
N VAL A 108 1.42 -23.48 -6.86
CA VAL A 108 1.33 -22.02 -6.78
C VAL A 108 2.75 -21.45 -6.74
N PRO A 109 3.38 -21.20 -7.89
CA PRO A 109 4.64 -20.48 -7.94
C PRO A 109 4.39 -18.99 -7.65
N PHE A 110 5.21 -18.40 -6.78
CA PHE A 110 5.15 -17.01 -6.39
C PHE A 110 6.52 -16.37 -6.63
N ASP A 111 6.57 -15.32 -7.45
CA ASP A 111 7.82 -14.62 -7.81
C ASP A 111 7.55 -13.16 -8.20
N VAL A 112 8.58 -12.34 -8.26
CA VAL A 112 8.49 -10.95 -8.75
C VAL A 112 8.56 -10.86 -10.27
N ASP A 113 9.13 -11.88 -10.93
CA ASP A 113 9.29 -11.92 -12.39
C ASP A 113 8.16 -12.69 -13.06
N ALA A 114 7.28 -11.95 -13.75
CA ALA A 114 6.16 -12.52 -14.50
C ALA A 114 6.59 -13.42 -15.66
N SER A 115 7.72 -13.14 -16.29
CA SER A 115 8.24 -13.90 -17.43
C SER A 115 8.75 -15.26 -16.98
N VAL A 116 9.55 -15.30 -15.91
CA VAL A 116 10.04 -16.52 -15.27
C VAL A 116 8.86 -17.37 -14.77
N LEU A 117 7.88 -16.74 -14.10
CA LEU A 117 6.66 -17.43 -13.66
C LEU A 117 5.90 -18.06 -14.81
N SER A 118 5.75 -17.37 -15.94
CA SER A 118 5.03 -17.87 -17.10
C SER A 118 5.74 -19.06 -17.75
N ALA A 119 7.08 -18.98 -17.88
CA ALA A 119 7.90 -20.07 -18.39
C ALA A 119 7.85 -21.30 -17.46
N THR A 120 8.06 -21.10 -16.16
CA THR A 120 8.00 -22.16 -15.14
C THR A 120 6.61 -22.80 -15.07
N ALA A 121 5.55 -22.00 -15.05
CA ALA A 121 4.18 -22.50 -15.05
C ALA A 121 3.88 -23.35 -16.30
N THR A 122 4.35 -22.93 -17.47
CA THR A 122 4.18 -23.67 -18.73
C THR A 122 4.93 -25.00 -18.70
N ALA A 123 6.18 -25.02 -18.23
CA ALA A 123 6.97 -26.24 -18.10
C ALA A 123 6.32 -27.24 -17.14
N ILE A 124 5.98 -26.79 -15.93
CA ILE A 124 5.33 -27.63 -14.90
C ILE A 124 3.96 -28.13 -15.38
N GLN A 125 3.19 -27.34 -16.14
CA GLN A 125 1.90 -27.80 -16.68
C GLN A 125 2.05 -29.00 -17.62
N ARG A 126 3.14 -29.04 -18.40
CA ARG A 126 3.46 -30.12 -19.34
C ARG A 126 3.94 -31.37 -18.60
N GLU A 127 4.80 -31.19 -17.59
CA GLU A 127 5.38 -32.29 -16.80
C GLU A 127 4.35 -32.96 -15.86
N TYR A 128 3.41 -32.17 -15.33
CA TYR A 128 2.43 -32.59 -14.33
C TYR A 128 0.98 -32.42 -14.82
N SER A 129 0.57 -33.29 -15.75
CA SER A 129 -0.79 -33.30 -16.30
C SER A 129 -1.86 -33.40 -15.21
N GLY A 130 -2.87 -32.52 -15.24
CA GLY A 130 -3.99 -32.52 -14.29
C GLY A 130 -3.75 -31.74 -13.00
N VAL A 131 -2.55 -31.17 -12.81
CA VAL A 131 -2.27 -30.24 -11.70
C VAL A 131 -2.78 -28.84 -12.06
N GLU A 132 -3.51 -28.22 -11.14
CA GLU A 132 -3.93 -26.81 -11.26
C GLU A 132 -2.73 -25.90 -10.97
N ILE A 133 -2.41 -25.01 -11.91
CA ILE A 133 -1.34 -24.02 -11.71
C ILE A 133 -1.95 -22.63 -11.56
N ASN A 134 -1.69 -22.00 -10.41
CA ASN A 134 -2.08 -20.63 -10.11
C ASN A 134 -0.82 -19.81 -9.79
N ALA A 135 -0.16 -19.25 -10.81
CA ALA A 135 1.02 -18.41 -10.61
C ALA A 135 0.62 -17.04 -10.06
N VAL A 136 1.43 -16.51 -9.14
CA VAL A 136 1.23 -15.22 -8.49
C VAL A 136 2.49 -14.37 -8.69
N CYS A 137 2.37 -13.30 -9.47
CA CYS A 137 3.44 -12.33 -9.64
C CYS A 137 3.28 -11.23 -8.58
N GLY A 138 4.25 -11.11 -7.67
CA GLY A 138 4.19 -10.20 -6.53
C GLY A 138 5.48 -10.20 -5.69
N ASP A 139 5.65 -9.15 -4.89
CA ASP A 139 6.71 -9.07 -3.88
C ASP A 139 6.27 -9.82 -2.61
N PHE A 140 7.07 -10.78 -2.13
CA PHE A 140 6.73 -11.59 -0.95
C PHE A 140 6.80 -10.79 0.37
N GLU A 141 7.36 -9.58 0.39
CA GLU A 141 7.29 -8.70 1.54
C GLU A 141 5.92 -7.99 1.64
N GLU A 142 5.18 -7.89 0.52
CA GLU A 142 3.95 -7.10 0.43
C GLU A 142 2.70 -7.93 0.05
N HIS A 143 2.84 -8.98 -0.75
CA HIS A 143 1.74 -9.62 -1.49
C HIS A 143 1.45 -11.08 -1.07
N LEU A 144 1.94 -11.54 0.09
CA LEU A 144 1.64 -12.90 0.60
C LEU A 144 0.14 -13.18 0.75
N THR A 145 -0.68 -12.13 0.91
CA THR A 145 -2.15 -12.28 1.03
C THR A 145 -2.83 -12.67 -0.28
N GLU A 146 -2.16 -12.49 -1.41
CA GLU A 146 -2.67 -12.79 -2.74
C GLU A 146 -2.52 -14.27 -3.10
N ILE A 147 -1.73 -15.03 -2.33
CA ILE A 147 -1.59 -16.48 -2.49
C ILE A 147 -2.97 -17.15 -2.35
N PRO A 148 -3.43 -17.89 -3.38
CA PRO A 148 -4.73 -18.55 -3.37
C PRO A 148 -4.96 -19.41 -2.13
N ARG A 149 -6.18 -19.32 -1.61
CA ARG A 149 -6.63 -20.12 -0.48
C ARG A 149 -7.24 -21.44 -0.95
N GLY A 150 -7.25 -22.43 -0.06
CA GLY A 150 -7.84 -23.74 -0.31
C GLY A 150 -6.79 -24.85 -0.35
N GLY A 151 -7.27 -26.09 -0.26
CA GLY A 151 -6.41 -27.25 -0.09
C GLY A 151 -5.67 -27.24 1.25
N ARG A 152 -4.77 -28.21 1.39
CA ARG A 152 -3.78 -28.27 2.47
C ARG A 152 -2.42 -27.94 1.88
N ARG A 153 -1.84 -26.82 2.32
CA ARG A 153 -0.71 -26.19 1.63
C ARG A 153 0.63 -26.54 2.28
N LEU A 154 1.60 -26.87 1.44
CA LEU A 154 3.01 -26.87 1.78
C LEU A 154 3.63 -25.61 1.17
N PHE A 155 3.92 -24.62 2.02
CA PHE A 155 4.73 -23.47 1.65
C PHE A 155 6.19 -23.90 1.62
N VAL A 156 6.91 -23.48 0.59
CA VAL A 156 8.31 -23.83 0.40
C VAL A 156 9.08 -22.53 0.15
N PHE A 157 10.14 -22.31 0.93
CA PHE A 157 11.06 -21.19 0.74
C PHE A 157 12.49 -21.72 0.83
N LEU A 158 13.11 -21.94 -0.33
CA LEU A 158 14.37 -22.68 -0.49
C LEU A 158 15.57 -21.75 -0.69
N GLY A 159 16.76 -22.33 -0.80
CA GLY A 159 18.00 -21.64 -1.19
C GLY A 159 18.59 -20.75 -0.11
N SER A 160 18.02 -20.77 1.10
CA SER A 160 18.36 -19.82 2.17
C SER A 160 18.13 -18.36 1.78
N THR A 161 17.21 -18.07 0.86
CA THR A 161 16.79 -16.71 0.49
C THR A 161 16.26 -15.92 1.68
N ILE A 162 15.71 -16.60 2.69
CA ILE A 162 15.35 -15.97 3.97
C ILE A 162 16.54 -15.29 4.68
N GLY A 163 17.76 -15.77 4.41
CA GLY A 163 19.00 -15.19 4.91
C GLY A 163 19.30 -13.80 4.33
N ASN A 164 18.65 -13.41 3.23
CA ASN A 164 18.79 -12.08 2.65
C ASN A 164 18.02 -11.00 3.42
N LEU A 165 17.17 -11.42 4.37
CA LEU A 165 16.48 -10.54 5.29
C LEU A 165 17.25 -10.47 6.60
N THR A 166 17.54 -9.25 7.08
CA THR A 166 18.11 -9.03 8.41
C THR A 166 17.11 -9.44 9.52
N PRO A 167 17.53 -9.66 10.78
CA PRO A 167 16.67 -10.26 11.81
C PRO A 167 15.30 -9.58 12.01
N GLY A 168 15.23 -8.25 11.96
CA GLY A 168 13.98 -7.50 12.08
C GLY A 168 13.00 -7.78 10.94
N PRO A 169 13.35 -7.42 9.69
CA PRO A 169 12.56 -7.76 8.49
C PRO A 169 12.22 -9.25 8.37
N ARG A 170 13.17 -10.15 8.70
CA ARG A 170 12.95 -11.60 8.67
C ARG A 170 11.86 -12.05 9.64
N ALA A 171 11.86 -11.53 10.87
CA ALA A 171 10.81 -11.83 11.85
C ALA A 171 9.43 -11.31 11.39
N GLN A 172 9.38 -10.13 10.77
CA GLN A 172 8.16 -9.57 10.19
C GLN A 172 7.64 -10.46 9.04
N PHE A 173 8.52 -10.88 8.14
CA PHE A 173 8.19 -11.79 7.05
C PHE A 173 7.65 -13.13 7.55
N LEU A 174 8.34 -13.79 8.49
CA LEU A 174 7.89 -15.06 9.06
C LEU A 174 6.52 -14.93 9.75
N THR A 175 6.29 -13.82 10.45
CA THR A 175 5.00 -13.53 11.10
C THR A 175 3.89 -13.31 10.06
N ALA A 176 4.18 -12.58 8.98
CA ALA A 176 3.24 -12.34 7.89
C ALA A 176 2.89 -13.65 7.15
N LEU A 177 3.90 -14.49 6.88
CA LEU A 177 3.73 -15.81 6.28
C LEU A 177 2.88 -16.72 7.17
N ALA A 178 3.20 -16.82 8.46
CA ALA A 178 2.40 -17.57 9.42
C ALA A 178 0.95 -17.05 9.51
N GLY A 179 0.74 -15.74 9.32
CA GLY A 179 -0.58 -15.10 9.29
C GLY A 179 -1.45 -15.49 8.09
N VAL A 180 -0.87 -15.91 6.96
CA VAL A 180 -1.62 -16.40 5.79
C VAL A 180 -1.78 -17.93 5.78
N MET A 181 -1.03 -18.64 6.62
CA MET A 181 -1.13 -20.09 6.82
C MET A 181 -2.36 -20.47 7.66
N ARG A 182 -3.00 -21.59 7.32
CA ARG A 182 -4.12 -22.18 8.06
C ARG A 182 -3.62 -23.30 8.97
N PRO A 183 -4.36 -23.66 10.04
CA PRO A 183 -4.10 -24.90 10.76
C PRO A 183 -4.03 -26.09 9.80
N GLY A 184 -2.94 -26.86 9.88
CA GLY A 184 -2.69 -27.99 8.99
C GLY A 184 -1.75 -27.69 7.81
N ASP A 185 -1.59 -26.42 7.44
CA ASP A 185 -0.55 -25.99 6.49
C ASP A 185 0.85 -26.20 7.09
N SER A 186 1.84 -26.39 6.22
CA SER A 186 3.23 -26.61 6.61
C SER A 186 4.15 -25.65 5.85
N LEU A 187 5.28 -25.31 6.44
CA LEU A 187 6.37 -24.56 5.84
C LEU A 187 7.59 -25.47 5.73
N LEU A 188 8.20 -25.58 4.56
CA LEU A 188 9.53 -26.11 4.36
C LEU A 188 10.47 -24.93 4.08
N LEU A 189 11.36 -24.65 5.03
CA LEU A 189 12.26 -23.50 4.99
C LEU A 189 13.71 -23.98 4.89
N GLY A 190 14.41 -23.64 3.81
CA GLY A 190 15.84 -23.88 3.67
C GLY A 190 16.66 -22.82 4.41
N THR A 191 17.61 -23.24 5.25
CA THR A 191 18.53 -22.33 5.95
C THR A 191 19.97 -22.81 5.81
N ASP A 192 20.85 -21.96 5.31
CA ASP A 192 22.28 -22.21 5.22
C ASP A 192 22.93 -22.01 6.59
N LEU A 193 23.73 -22.98 7.06
CA LEU A 193 24.19 -23.01 8.44
C LEU A 193 25.53 -22.30 8.63
N VAL A 194 25.79 -21.84 9.86
CA VAL A 194 27.12 -21.36 10.25
C VAL A 194 28.13 -22.50 10.12
N LYS A 195 29.27 -22.22 9.48
CA LYS A 195 30.36 -23.17 9.22
C LYS A 195 31.70 -22.43 9.09
N ASP A 196 32.73 -23.11 8.60
CA ASP A 196 34.04 -22.51 8.32
C ASP A 196 33.91 -21.19 7.53
N ALA A 197 34.45 -20.11 8.09
CA ALA A 197 34.32 -18.76 7.54
C ALA A 197 35.01 -18.64 6.18
N ALA A 198 36.15 -19.30 5.98
CA ALA A 198 36.88 -19.23 4.72
C ALA A 198 36.09 -19.91 3.59
N ARG A 199 35.42 -21.02 3.89
CA ARG A 199 34.50 -21.68 2.97
C ARG A 199 33.25 -20.84 2.68
N LEU A 200 32.71 -20.14 3.68
CA LEU A 200 31.62 -19.19 3.46
C LEU A 200 32.04 -18.05 2.54
N VAL A 201 33.21 -17.44 2.75
CA VAL A 201 33.71 -16.36 1.89
C VAL A 201 33.95 -16.85 0.47
N ARG A 202 34.63 -17.99 0.27
CA ARG A 202 34.86 -18.55 -1.07
C ARG A 202 33.58 -18.86 -1.84
N ALA A 203 32.50 -19.22 -1.16
CA ALA A 203 31.21 -19.43 -1.82
C ALA A 203 30.66 -18.15 -2.45
N TYR A 204 31.06 -16.97 -1.96
CA TYR A 204 30.61 -15.67 -2.48
C TYR A 204 31.72 -14.88 -3.18
N ASP A 205 32.92 -15.45 -3.30
CA ASP A 205 34.11 -14.87 -3.94
C ASP A 205 34.84 -16.00 -4.67
N ASP A 206 34.18 -16.52 -5.70
CA ASP A 206 34.69 -17.62 -6.50
C ASP A 206 35.88 -17.16 -7.35
N PRO A 207 36.90 -18.02 -7.55
CA PRO A 207 38.09 -17.67 -8.33
C PRO A 207 37.79 -17.42 -9.81
N GLY A 208 36.65 -17.91 -10.32
CA GLY A 208 36.17 -17.65 -11.68
C GLY A 208 35.62 -16.23 -11.88
N GLY A 209 35.39 -15.48 -10.79
CA GLY A 209 34.87 -14.12 -10.82
C GLY A 209 33.41 -14.02 -11.24
N VAL A 210 32.65 -15.12 -11.20
CA VAL A 210 31.23 -15.12 -11.63
C VAL A 210 30.37 -14.35 -10.60
N THR A 211 30.62 -14.53 -9.31
CA THR A 211 29.95 -13.78 -8.24
C THR A 211 30.33 -12.30 -8.26
N ALA A 212 31.55 -11.98 -8.66
CA ALA A 212 31.97 -10.60 -8.88
C ALA A 212 31.18 -9.94 -10.02
N GLN A 213 31.02 -10.63 -11.14
CA GLN A 213 30.18 -10.17 -12.27
C GLN A 213 28.72 -10.02 -11.85
N PHE A 214 28.17 -10.99 -11.13
CA PHE A 214 26.80 -10.95 -10.60
C PHE A 214 26.57 -9.74 -9.67
N ASN A 215 27.50 -9.49 -8.74
CA ASN A 215 27.40 -8.35 -7.84
C ASN A 215 27.46 -7.01 -8.60
N ARG A 216 28.40 -6.88 -9.55
CA ARG A 216 28.54 -5.68 -10.39
C ARG A 216 27.36 -5.43 -11.33
N ASN A 217 26.64 -6.48 -11.73
CA ASN A 217 25.50 -6.37 -12.64
C ASN A 217 24.42 -5.38 -12.15
N VAL A 218 24.24 -5.22 -10.83
CA VAL A 218 23.30 -4.23 -10.30
C VAL A 218 23.61 -2.80 -10.77
N LEU A 219 24.88 -2.47 -10.99
CA LEU A 219 25.29 -1.17 -11.53
C LEU A 219 24.89 -1.05 -13.00
N ALA A 220 25.05 -2.12 -13.80
CA ALA A 220 24.62 -2.17 -15.18
C ALA A 220 23.08 -2.04 -15.32
N VAL A 221 22.33 -2.68 -14.41
CA VAL A 221 20.87 -2.50 -14.30
C VAL A 221 20.53 -1.03 -14.06
N ILE A 222 21.19 -0.38 -13.09
CA ILE A 222 20.91 1.03 -12.78
C ILE A 222 21.29 1.95 -13.94
N ASN A 223 22.42 1.70 -14.62
CA ASN A 223 22.83 2.44 -15.81
C ASN A 223 21.75 2.41 -16.89
N ARG A 224 21.24 1.21 -17.20
CA ARG A 224 20.24 0.99 -18.23
C ARG A 224 18.87 1.54 -17.86
N GLU A 225 18.38 1.20 -16.66
CA GLU A 225 17.00 1.47 -16.26
C GLU A 225 16.80 2.92 -15.78
N LEU A 226 17.84 3.56 -15.23
CA LEU A 226 17.74 4.89 -14.61
C LEU A 226 18.67 5.94 -15.23
N GLU A 227 19.19 5.68 -16.43
CA GLU A 227 20.09 6.58 -17.16
C GLU A 227 21.30 6.99 -16.29
N ALA A 228 21.91 6.01 -15.62
CA ALA A 228 23.10 6.23 -14.81
C ALA A 228 24.40 5.98 -15.59
N ASP A 229 25.50 6.53 -15.06
CA ASP A 229 26.83 6.46 -15.66
C ASP A 229 27.87 5.80 -14.75
N PHE A 230 27.48 4.77 -13.98
CA PHE A 230 28.45 3.96 -13.22
C PHE A 230 29.49 3.36 -14.18
N ASP A 231 30.77 3.64 -13.94
CA ASP A 231 31.87 2.85 -14.49
C ASP A 231 31.93 1.52 -13.71
N VAL A 232 31.31 0.48 -14.26
CA VAL A 232 31.13 -0.81 -13.59
C VAL A 232 32.47 -1.47 -13.23
N ASP A 233 33.49 -1.26 -14.05
CA ASP A 233 34.82 -1.86 -13.85
C ASP A 233 35.61 -1.14 -12.75
N ALA A 234 35.26 0.10 -12.42
CA ALA A 234 35.86 0.85 -11.32
C ALA A 234 35.39 0.42 -9.92
N PHE A 235 34.51 -0.58 -9.81
CA PHE A 235 34.04 -1.12 -8.55
C PHE A 235 34.54 -2.56 -8.34
N GLN A 236 35.37 -2.79 -7.33
CA GLN A 236 35.82 -4.10 -6.91
C GLN A 236 34.76 -4.85 -6.10
N HIS A 237 34.50 -6.11 -6.45
CA HIS A 237 33.71 -7.02 -5.61
C HIS A 237 34.47 -7.36 -4.33
N VAL A 238 33.78 -7.33 -3.18
CA VAL A 238 34.33 -7.73 -1.89
C VAL A 238 33.29 -8.56 -1.13
N ALA A 239 33.60 -9.84 -0.87
CA ALA A 239 32.84 -10.67 0.05
C ALA A 239 33.47 -10.67 1.45
N ARG A 240 32.65 -10.52 2.50
CA ARG A 240 33.12 -10.49 3.90
C ARG A 240 32.26 -11.37 4.77
N TRP A 241 32.89 -12.19 5.61
CA TRP A 241 32.22 -12.81 6.75
C TRP A 241 32.18 -11.83 7.92
N ASN A 242 30.98 -11.44 8.34
CA ASN A 242 30.74 -10.68 9.55
C ASN A 242 30.42 -11.64 10.69
N SER A 243 31.39 -11.90 11.56
CA SER A 243 31.25 -12.86 12.67
C SER A 243 30.34 -12.38 13.79
N ALA A 244 30.16 -11.06 13.95
CA ALA A 244 29.30 -10.50 14.99
C ALA A 244 27.81 -10.73 14.67
N GLU A 245 27.46 -10.61 13.38
CA GLU A 245 26.09 -10.76 12.88
C GLU A 245 25.83 -12.13 12.22
N GLU A 246 26.84 -13.01 12.21
CA GLU A 246 26.84 -14.33 11.56
C GLU A 246 26.30 -14.31 10.13
N ARG A 247 26.82 -13.42 9.29
CA ARG A 247 26.36 -13.24 7.90
C ARG A 247 27.52 -13.03 6.94
N ILE A 248 27.33 -13.48 5.71
CA ILE A 248 28.11 -12.98 4.57
C ILE A 248 27.56 -11.63 4.14
N GLU A 249 28.44 -10.74 3.72
CA GLU A 249 28.12 -9.45 3.14
C GLU A 249 28.83 -9.34 1.78
N MET A 250 28.10 -8.94 0.75
CA MET A 250 28.67 -8.55 -0.53
C MET A 250 28.72 -7.03 -0.62
N TRP A 251 29.88 -6.53 -1.03
CA TRP A 251 30.14 -5.10 -1.18
C TRP A 251 30.71 -4.81 -2.57
N LEU A 252 30.50 -3.59 -3.02
CA LEU A 252 31.21 -2.99 -4.15
C LEU A 252 32.07 -1.84 -3.63
N ARG A 253 33.38 -1.94 -3.81
CA ARG A 253 34.36 -0.93 -3.38
C ARG A 253 34.83 -0.12 -4.59
N ALA A 254 34.78 1.20 -4.51
CA ALA A 254 35.31 2.05 -5.58
C ALA A 254 36.86 2.03 -5.56
N ASP A 255 37.50 1.73 -6.70
CA ASP A 255 38.97 1.67 -6.81
C ASP A 255 39.62 3.07 -6.79
N GLY A 256 38.84 4.08 -7.17
CA GLY A 256 39.20 5.49 -7.15
C GLY A 256 37.99 6.36 -6.84
N ARG A 257 38.18 7.67 -6.83
CA ARG A 257 37.05 8.60 -6.67
C ARG A 257 36.14 8.50 -7.90
N GLN A 258 34.85 8.27 -7.68
CA GLN A 258 33.83 8.22 -8.72
C GLN A 258 32.79 9.29 -8.47
N ARG A 259 32.31 9.93 -9.55
CA ARG A 259 31.13 10.79 -9.52
C ARG A 259 30.12 10.20 -10.48
N VAL A 260 28.99 9.75 -9.94
CA VAL A 260 27.95 9.07 -10.70
C VAL A 260 26.72 9.95 -10.78
N ARG A 261 26.25 10.26 -11.98
CA ARG A 261 24.97 10.88 -12.28
C ARG A 261 23.95 9.80 -12.59
N VAL A 262 22.81 9.82 -11.90
CA VAL A 262 21.63 9.01 -12.21
C VAL A 262 20.60 9.92 -12.86
N GLY A 263 20.59 9.96 -14.19
CA GLY A 263 19.84 10.91 -15.01
C GLY A 263 18.34 10.91 -14.70
N ALA A 264 17.73 9.73 -14.64
CA ALA A 264 16.29 9.59 -14.41
C ALA A 264 15.86 10.08 -13.01
N LEU A 265 16.79 10.24 -12.07
CA LEU A 265 16.53 10.71 -10.71
C LEU A 265 16.98 12.16 -10.45
N ASP A 266 17.63 12.80 -11.43
CA ASP A 266 18.38 14.05 -11.24
C ASP A 266 19.28 14.02 -9.98
N LEU A 267 19.92 12.88 -9.76
CA LEU A 267 20.75 12.61 -8.59
C LEU A 267 22.21 12.53 -9.03
N THR A 268 23.11 13.20 -8.31
CA THR A 268 24.56 13.01 -8.45
C THR A 268 25.13 12.56 -7.11
N VAL A 269 25.93 11.50 -7.14
CA VAL A 269 26.50 10.87 -5.95
C VAL A 269 28.00 10.72 -6.14
N ASP A 270 28.77 11.11 -5.13
CA ASP A 270 30.21 10.90 -5.10
C ASP A 270 30.54 9.63 -4.29
N PHE A 271 31.54 8.88 -4.76
CA PHE A 271 32.21 7.82 -4.03
C PHE A 271 33.66 8.23 -3.80
N ASP A 272 34.13 8.17 -2.56
CA ASP A 272 35.56 8.32 -2.28
C ASP A 272 36.34 7.08 -2.71
N ALA A 273 37.64 7.23 -2.96
CA ALA A 273 38.51 6.09 -3.26
C ALA A 273 38.52 5.12 -2.07
N GLY A 274 38.23 3.85 -2.32
CA GLY A 274 38.08 2.81 -1.30
C GLY A 274 36.72 2.80 -0.59
N GLU A 275 35.77 3.67 -0.94
CA GLU A 275 34.43 3.65 -0.35
C GLU A 275 33.68 2.37 -0.73
N GLU A 276 33.06 1.71 0.25
CA GLU A 276 32.30 0.47 0.07
C GLU A 276 30.79 0.72 0.10
N MET A 277 30.06 0.10 -0.82
CA MET A 277 28.60 0.06 -0.88
C MET A 277 28.10 -1.36 -0.67
N LEU A 278 27.18 -1.55 0.28
CA LEU A 278 26.60 -2.86 0.60
C LEU A 278 25.54 -3.24 -0.44
N THR A 279 25.65 -4.41 -1.03
CA THR A 279 24.72 -4.88 -2.07
C THR A 279 23.93 -6.11 -1.65
N GLU A 280 24.47 -6.95 -0.76
CA GLU A 280 23.74 -8.09 -0.21
C GLU A 280 24.20 -8.42 1.20
N VAL A 281 23.27 -8.96 1.99
CA VAL A 281 23.61 -9.74 3.18
C VAL A 281 23.07 -11.16 2.99
N SER A 282 23.78 -12.16 3.48
CA SER A 282 23.31 -13.54 3.56
C SER A 282 23.58 -14.07 4.96
N CYS A 283 22.59 -13.94 5.84
CA CYS A 283 22.62 -14.49 7.20
C CYS A 283 22.76 -16.01 7.17
N LYS A 284 23.62 -16.52 8.04
CA LYS A 284 23.83 -17.95 8.26
C LYS A 284 23.25 -18.32 9.61
N PHE A 285 22.75 -19.55 9.71
CA PHE A 285 21.87 -19.91 10.80
C PHE A 285 22.48 -20.98 11.70
N ARG A 286 22.10 -20.92 12.98
CA ARG A 286 22.33 -22.01 13.93
C ARG A 286 21.04 -22.81 14.09
N PRO A 287 21.07 -24.16 14.09
CA PRO A 287 19.85 -24.98 14.13
C PRO A 287 18.88 -24.66 15.27
N GLN A 288 19.40 -24.28 16.44
CA GLN A 288 18.59 -23.89 17.61
C GLN A 288 17.92 -22.53 17.39
N ALA A 289 18.63 -21.57 16.78
CA ALA A 289 18.11 -20.23 16.51
C ALA A 289 16.95 -20.27 15.49
N VAL A 290 17.05 -21.11 14.45
CA VAL A 290 15.95 -21.31 13.48
C VAL A 290 14.69 -21.80 14.19
N GLY A 291 14.83 -22.75 15.13
CA GLY A 291 13.69 -23.23 15.93
C GLY A 291 13.04 -22.12 16.76
N ALA A 292 13.84 -21.22 17.35
CA ALA A 292 13.34 -20.09 18.12
C ALA A 292 12.66 -19.04 17.25
N GLU A 293 13.22 -18.70 16.08
CA GLU A 293 12.61 -17.74 15.13
C GLU A 293 11.25 -18.25 14.62
N LEU A 294 11.17 -19.54 14.27
CA LEU A 294 9.90 -20.16 13.86
C LEU A 294 8.87 -20.13 15.00
N ALA A 295 9.27 -20.49 16.22
CA ALA A 295 8.38 -20.47 17.38
C ALA A 295 7.85 -19.07 17.68
N ALA A 296 8.70 -18.04 17.56
CA ALA A 296 8.30 -16.65 17.74
C ALA A 296 7.26 -16.18 16.71
N ALA A 297 7.32 -16.72 15.49
CA ALA A 297 6.31 -16.50 14.44
C ALA A 297 5.04 -17.36 14.60
N GLY A 298 4.97 -18.24 15.61
CA GLY A 298 3.85 -19.15 15.84
C GLY A 298 3.90 -20.46 15.05
N LEU A 299 5.06 -20.79 14.47
CA LEU A 299 5.30 -22.03 13.73
C LEU A 299 6.03 -23.04 14.61
N HIS A 300 5.47 -24.25 14.70
CA HIS A 300 6.10 -25.32 15.47
C HIS A 300 6.94 -26.21 14.56
N ARG A 301 8.23 -26.37 14.89
CA ARG A 301 9.13 -27.28 14.18
C ARG A 301 8.65 -28.73 14.32
N ILE A 302 8.37 -29.38 13.20
CA ILE A 302 8.00 -30.80 13.13
C ILE A 302 9.24 -31.66 12.96
N ARG A 303 10.12 -31.28 12.02
CA ARG A 303 11.31 -32.04 11.63
C ARG A 303 12.43 -31.09 11.23
N TRP A 304 13.65 -31.59 11.39
CA TRP A 304 14.88 -30.96 10.97
C TRP A 304 15.67 -32.01 10.19
N TRP A 305 16.16 -31.65 9.02
CA TRP A 305 17.11 -32.46 8.27
C TRP A 305 18.36 -31.64 8.00
N THR A 306 19.43 -32.33 7.63
CA THR A 306 20.66 -31.72 7.15
C THR A 306 21.26 -32.64 6.09
N ASP A 307 22.11 -32.10 5.23
CA ASP A 307 22.97 -32.87 4.33
C ASP A 307 24.03 -33.63 5.15
N GLU A 308 24.72 -34.57 4.52
CA GLU A 308 25.73 -35.41 5.18
C GLU A 308 26.83 -34.59 5.89
N ALA A 309 27.22 -33.44 5.32
CA ALA A 309 28.28 -32.60 5.87
C ALA A 309 27.78 -31.61 6.96
N GLY A 310 26.47 -31.53 7.21
CA GLY A 310 25.93 -30.61 8.21
C GLY A 310 25.94 -29.14 7.77
N ASP A 311 25.92 -28.87 6.46
CA ASP A 311 26.11 -27.54 5.90
C ASP A 311 24.82 -26.74 5.72
N PHE A 312 23.71 -27.41 5.46
CA PHE A 312 22.44 -26.81 5.10
C PHE A 312 21.29 -27.54 5.81
N GLY A 313 20.37 -26.79 6.41
CA GLY A 313 19.30 -27.35 7.22
C GLY A 313 17.91 -26.91 6.78
N PRO A 314 17.16 -27.71 6.00
CA PRO A 314 15.76 -27.45 5.77
C PRO A 314 14.93 -27.87 6.98
N VAL A 315 13.99 -27.01 7.35
CA VAL A 315 13.09 -27.20 8.49
C VAL A 315 11.67 -27.33 8.00
N ALA A 316 11.00 -28.41 8.41
CA ALA A 316 9.55 -28.49 8.30
C ALA A 316 8.91 -27.89 9.56
N GLY A 317 8.21 -26.77 9.41
CA GLY A 317 7.35 -26.16 10.42
C GLY A 317 5.87 -26.41 10.13
N ARG A 318 5.03 -26.45 11.16
CA ARG A 318 3.56 -26.53 11.06
C ARG A 318 2.91 -25.35 11.74
N GLN A 319 1.86 -24.83 11.12
CA GLN A 319 0.94 -23.95 11.81
C GLN A 319 0.07 -24.77 12.76
N VAL A 320 0.21 -24.55 14.06
CA VAL A 320 -0.61 -25.19 15.08
C VAL A 320 -1.76 -24.25 15.45
N SER A 321 -2.93 -24.81 15.70
CA SER A 321 -4.05 -24.08 16.30
C SER A 321 -3.55 -23.41 17.59
N ARG A 322 -3.76 -22.10 17.78
CA ARG A 322 -3.52 -21.49 19.10
C ARG A 322 -4.33 -22.27 20.13
N ALA A 323 -3.67 -22.98 21.03
CA ALA A 323 -4.34 -23.72 22.09
C ALA A 323 -5.07 -22.71 22.98
N GLY A 324 -6.41 -22.75 22.93
CA GLY A 324 -7.27 -21.82 23.66
C GLY A 324 -8.76 -22.14 23.56
N ASP A 325 -9.23 -22.76 22.47
CA ASP A 325 -10.68 -22.88 22.22
C ASP A 325 -11.25 -24.31 22.21
N ASP A 326 -10.47 -25.36 22.51
CA ASP A 326 -11.01 -26.72 22.63
C ASP A 326 -10.26 -27.53 23.70
N ALA A 327 -10.65 -27.34 24.96
CA ALA A 327 -10.39 -28.31 26.01
C ALA A 327 -11.67 -28.43 26.86
N GLY A 328 -12.31 -29.59 26.75
CA GLY A 328 -13.49 -29.96 27.49
C GLY A 328 -13.30 -29.75 29.00
N ARG A 329 -14.18 -28.96 29.58
CA ARG A 329 -14.33 -28.87 31.05
C ARG A 329 -15.07 -30.10 31.53
N SER A 330 -14.38 -31.01 32.21
CA SER A 330 -15.00 -31.96 33.13
C SER A 330 -15.54 -31.21 34.36
N ASP A 331 -16.70 -31.65 34.85
CA ASP A 331 -17.60 -30.92 35.74
C ASP A 331 -17.19 -30.88 37.23
N GLU A 332 -15.96 -31.22 37.59
CA GLU A 332 -15.59 -31.42 38.99
C GLU A 332 -14.97 -30.19 39.68
N GLU A 333 -14.46 -29.22 38.92
CA GLU A 333 -13.66 -28.12 39.49
C GLU A 333 -14.43 -26.80 39.73
N LYS A 334 -15.73 -26.76 39.40
CA LYS A 334 -16.59 -25.57 39.64
C LYS A 334 -17.19 -25.46 41.04
N ARG A 335 -16.94 -26.40 41.96
CA ARG A 335 -17.63 -26.45 43.27
C ARG A 335 -16.83 -25.91 44.46
N ARG A 336 -15.63 -25.36 44.26
CA ARG A 336 -14.85 -24.80 45.38
C ARG A 336 -14.34 -23.41 45.05
N LYS A 337 -14.61 -22.48 45.97
CA LYS A 337 -14.09 -21.10 46.09
C LYS A 337 -15.01 -19.98 45.57
N GLN A 338 -16.05 -19.67 46.35
CA GLN A 338 -16.47 -18.28 46.57
C GLN A 338 -15.58 -17.66 47.68
N PRO A 339 -15.12 -16.41 47.55
CA PRO A 339 -14.61 -15.65 48.70
C PRO A 339 -15.63 -14.58 49.13
N ARG A 340 -16.00 -14.62 50.43
CA ARG A 340 -16.68 -13.54 51.14
C ARG A 340 -15.66 -12.42 51.49
N ARG A 341 -16.09 -11.18 51.33
CA ARG A 341 -15.36 -9.93 51.66
C ARG A 341 -15.35 -9.63 53.17
N ARG A 342 -14.47 -8.67 53.55
CA ARG A 342 -14.39 -7.77 54.75
C ARG A 342 -13.10 -8.03 55.58
N PHE A 343 -12.39 -7.08 56.19
CA PHE A 343 -12.32 -5.60 56.22
C PHE A 343 -10.92 -5.20 56.75
N ALA A 344 -10.55 -3.93 56.50
CA ALA A 344 -9.41 -3.07 56.93
C ALA A 344 -8.55 -3.35 58.20
N GLY A 345 -7.28 -2.89 58.15
CA GLY A 345 -6.49 -2.50 59.34
C GLY A 345 -4.97 -2.31 59.19
N ARG A 346 -4.52 -1.10 58.75
CA ARG A 346 -3.34 -0.25 59.13
C ARG A 346 -1.90 -0.82 59.41
N PRO A 347 -0.84 0.05 59.39
CA PRO A 347 0.45 -0.19 58.69
C PRO A 347 1.70 -0.28 59.60
N MET A 348 2.90 -0.50 59.03
CA MET A 348 4.18 0.13 59.47
C MET A 348 5.41 -0.20 58.57
N ALA A 349 6.15 0.87 58.26
CA ALA A 349 7.61 1.06 58.13
C ALA A 349 8.53 0.17 57.26
N GLY A 350 9.44 0.82 56.51
CA GLY A 350 10.73 0.21 56.14
C GLY A 350 11.43 0.72 54.88
N SER A 351 12.11 1.87 54.99
CA SER A 351 13.40 2.23 54.34
C SER A 351 13.66 2.00 52.84
N ALA A 352 13.91 3.12 52.14
CA ALA A 352 14.72 3.20 50.93
C ALA A 352 16.24 3.04 51.24
N PRO A 353 17.07 2.89 50.20
CA PRO A 353 18.09 3.92 50.01
C PRO A 353 18.19 4.43 48.56
N ALA A 354 18.60 5.69 48.48
CA ALA A 354 18.87 6.46 47.29
C ALA A 354 20.31 6.31 46.80
N ARG A 355 20.52 6.57 45.50
CA ARG A 355 21.62 7.32 44.84
C ARG A 355 21.50 7.11 43.32
N ARG A 356 21.95 7.98 42.41
CA ARG A 356 22.25 9.42 42.34
C ARG A 356 22.60 9.67 40.85
N GLY A 357 22.17 10.80 40.28
CA GLY A 357 22.96 11.61 39.35
C GLY A 357 23.01 11.20 37.87
N ALA A 358 22.37 11.98 37.00
CA ALA A 358 23.05 12.80 35.98
C ALA A 358 22.04 13.59 35.12
N THR A 359 22.29 14.89 35.01
CA THR A 359 21.89 15.80 33.92
C THR A 359 23.10 16.71 33.69
N PRO A 360 23.23 17.51 32.62
CA PRO A 360 22.42 17.62 31.40
C PRO A 360 23.25 17.74 30.10
N GLY A 361 22.56 17.71 28.96
CA GLY A 361 22.91 18.56 27.82
C GLY A 361 23.34 17.84 26.55
N GLN A 362 22.53 17.95 25.51
CA GLN A 362 23.06 18.33 24.21
C GLN A 362 22.03 19.13 23.41
N ARG A 363 22.56 20.21 22.86
CA ARG A 363 21.91 21.26 22.09
C ARG A 363 21.55 20.73 20.71
N GLY A 364 20.41 21.20 20.19
CA GLY A 364 20.05 21.03 18.80
C GLY A 364 21.08 21.65 17.87
N LEU A 365 21.37 20.93 16.79
CA LEU A 365 21.95 21.47 15.57
C LEU A 365 20.91 21.29 14.47
N PHE A 366 20.48 22.43 13.95
CA PHE A 366 19.61 22.58 12.81
C PHE A 366 20.24 21.93 11.57
N ALA A 367 19.51 21.03 10.93
CA ALA A 367 19.77 20.62 9.55
C ALA A 367 19.17 21.65 8.58
N PRO A 368 19.72 21.80 7.36
CA PRO A 368 19.41 22.90 6.44
C PRO A 368 17.99 22.78 5.89
N GLU A 369 17.38 23.92 5.58
CA GLU A 369 16.15 24.03 4.79
C GLU A 369 16.32 23.35 3.43
N PHE A 370 15.85 22.11 3.30
CA PHE A 370 15.48 21.56 2.01
C PHE A 370 13.99 21.79 1.79
N ARG A 371 13.70 22.87 1.06
CA ARG A 371 12.43 23.05 0.38
C ARG A 371 12.36 22.01 -0.75
N GLN A 372 11.59 20.94 -0.57
CA GLN A 372 11.08 20.21 -1.72
C GLN A 372 9.71 20.75 -2.08
N ILE A 373 9.74 21.47 -3.19
CA ILE A 373 8.68 22.17 -3.87
C ILE A 373 8.25 21.25 -5.01
N ASP A 374 7.04 20.69 -4.96
CA ASP A 374 6.34 20.30 -6.18
C ASP A 374 5.91 21.61 -6.88
N LEU A 375 6.54 21.96 -8.01
CA LEU A 375 6.54 23.33 -8.54
C LEU A 375 5.52 23.49 -9.69
N VAL A 376 4.74 24.58 -9.59
CA VAL A 376 4.10 25.36 -10.66
C VAL A 376 2.58 25.12 -10.90
N GLN A 377 1.77 25.62 -9.95
CA GLN A 377 0.93 26.77 -10.31
C GLN A 377 1.87 27.91 -10.74
N HIS A 378 1.93 28.25 -12.02
CA HIS A 378 2.37 29.60 -12.40
C HIS A 378 1.12 30.48 -12.36
N ALA A 379 0.67 30.76 -11.15
CA ALA A 379 0.11 32.07 -10.93
C ALA A 379 1.24 33.05 -11.23
N ARG A 380 1.11 33.81 -12.30
CA ARG A 380 1.82 35.08 -12.48
C ARG A 380 1.91 35.75 -11.11
N GLN A 381 3.11 36.14 -10.70
CA GLN A 381 3.28 36.92 -9.47
C GLN A 381 2.33 38.12 -9.50
N ARG A 382 1.21 37.98 -8.79
CA ARG A 382 0.35 39.07 -8.34
C ARG A 382 0.11 38.81 -6.86
N PRO A 383 0.22 39.84 -6.01
CA PRO A 383 0.15 39.67 -4.57
C PRO A 383 -1.16 38.98 -4.17
N ARG A 384 -1.03 37.93 -3.35
CA ARG A 384 -2.14 37.18 -2.75
C ARG A 384 -2.91 38.08 -1.80
N LEU A 385 -3.87 38.81 -2.33
CA LEU A 385 -5.06 39.35 -1.68
C LEU A 385 -6.03 39.68 -2.83
N ALA A 386 -7.25 39.15 -2.76
CA ALA A 386 -8.36 39.29 -3.72
C ALA A 386 -8.41 38.31 -4.92
N VAL A 387 -8.85 37.07 -4.67
CA VAL A 387 -9.60 36.28 -5.68
C VAL A 387 -10.88 35.64 -5.09
N MET A 388 -10.98 35.43 -3.78
CA MET A 388 -12.19 34.86 -3.15
C MET A 388 -13.31 35.87 -2.82
N SER A 389 -13.30 37.06 -3.41
CA SER A 389 -14.35 38.09 -3.18
C SER A 389 -15.37 38.25 -4.31
N ARG A 390 -15.31 37.44 -5.39
CA ARG A 390 -16.18 37.61 -6.58
C ARG A 390 -17.39 36.67 -6.67
N LEU A 391 -17.81 36.04 -5.56
CA LEU A 391 -18.99 35.16 -5.55
C LEU A 391 -20.24 35.78 -4.88
N ARG A 392 -20.31 37.10 -4.73
CA ARG A 392 -21.53 37.78 -4.27
C ARG A 392 -21.78 39.10 -5.01
N PRO A 393 -22.96 39.31 -5.64
CA PRO A 393 -23.44 40.66 -5.85
C PRO A 393 -23.97 41.22 -4.52
N PRO A 394 -23.74 42.50 -4.18
CA PRO A 394 -24.34 43.10 -3.00
C PRO A 394 -25.83 43.44 -3.28
N PRO A 395 -26.72 43.34 -2.26
CA PRO A 395 -28.07 43.87 -2.39
C PRO A 395 -28.05 45.40 -2.45
N PRO A 396 -29.05 46.05 -3.07
CA PRO A 396 -29.13 47.51 -3.07
C PRO A 396 -29.51 47.95 -1.66
N CYS A 397 -28.67 48.76 -1.02
CA CYS A 397 -29.02 49.41 0.23
C CYS A 397 -29.19 50.91 -0.01
N SER A 398 -30.44 51.32 0.05
CA SER A 398 -30.93 52.69 0.11
C SER A 398 -30.52 53.36 1.42
N THR A 399 -29.69 54.41 1.35
CA THR A 399 -29.83 55.76 1.97
C THR A 399 -28.47 56.43 2.25
N PRO A 400 -28.37 57.79 2.19
CA PRO A 400 -27.12 58.54 2.12
C PRO A 400 -26.80 59.31 3.42
N ALA A 401 -25.50 59.47 3.71
CA ALA A 401 -24.85 60.53 4.52
C ALA A 401 -23.46 60.00 4.95
N CYS A 402 -22.36 60.73 5.07
CA CYS A 402 -22.00 62.12 4.86
C CYS A 402 -20.45 62.19 4.89
N CYS A 403 -19.86 63.11 4.11
CA CYS A 403 -18.56 63.80 4.31
C CYS A 403 -17.28 62.95 4.45
N GLY A 404 -16.33 62.98 3.51
CA GLY A 404 -15.36 64.08 3.28
C GLY A 404 -14.07 63.77 4.08
N ARG A 405 -12.85 63.68 3.54
CA ARG A 405 -12.11 64.61 2.68
C ARG A 405 -10.90 63.89 2.04
N ARG A 406 -10.46 64.45 0.92
CA ARG A 406 -9.18 64.20 0.21
C ARG A 406 -7.96 64.61 1.04
N MET A 407 -6.81 63.98 0.84
CA MET A 407 -5.60 64.62 0.29
C MET A 407 -4.47 63.60 0.03
N SER A 408 -3.60 63.98 -0.91
CA SER A 408 -2.68 63.16 -1.70
C SER A 408 -1.20 63.55 -1.39
N PRO A 409 -0.14 63.20 -2.17
CA PRO A 409 0.99 62.38 -1.69
C PRO A 409 2.41 63.03 -1.83
N ALA A 410 3.46 62.44 -1.25
CA ALA A 410 4.89 62.69 -1.59
C ALA A 410 5.78 61.51 -1.08
N ARG A 411 6.57 60.81 -1.93
CA ARG A 411 8.00 61.03 -2.33
C ARG A 411 8.96 61.15 -1.13
N ARG A 412 10.17 60.58 -1.03
CA ARG A 412 11.06 59.72 -1.86
C ARG A 412 12.30 59.38 -0.98
N ARG A 413 13.01 58.29 -1.33
CA ARG A 413 14.47 58.01 -1.16
C ARG A 413 15.06 57.53 0.19
N GLY A 414 15.67 56.33 0.13
CA GLY A 414 17.11 56.14 0.33
C GLY A 414 17.57 55.41 1.61
N GLY A 415 18.33 54.32 1.47
CA GLY A 415 19.21 53.80 2.53
C GLY A 415 19.21 52.28 2.69
N VAL A 416 20.31 51.64 2.26
CA VAL A 416 20.61 50.21 2.39
C VAL A 416 21.14 49.92 3.80
N HIS A 417 20.63 48.88 4.47
CA HIS A 417 21.38 48.12 5.48
C HIS A 417 20.86 46.68 5.60
N HIS A 418 21.75 45.72 5.31
CA HIS A 418 21.61 44.32 5.70
C HIS A 418 21.64 44.19 7.24
N ARG A 419 20.64 43.52 7.84
CA ARG A 419 20.78 42.59 8.99
C ARG A 419 19.44 41.96 9.37
N LEU A 420 19.45 40.62 9.37
CA LEU A 420 18.77 39.67 10.25
C LEU A 420 17.67 40.20 11.19
N ALA A 421 16.45 39.66 11.05
CA ALA A 421 15.42 39.73 12.08
C ALA A 421 14.81 38.34 12.33
N HIS A 422 15.30 37.72 13.39
CA HIS A 422 14.58 36.77 14.23
C HIS A 422 13.34 37.44 14.84
N ALA A 423 12.28 36.65 15.00
CA ALA A 423 11.29 36.68 16.06
C ALA A 423 10.52 37.99 16.35
N ARG A 424 9.22 37.99 16.01
CA ARG A 424 8.16 38.60 16.81
C ARG A 424 6.82 37.88 16.57
N ILE A 425 6.73 36.67 17.11
CA ILE A 425 5.46 36.09 17.57
C ILE A 425 5.31 36.60 19.00
N CYS A 426 4.38 37.54 19.23
CA CYS A 426 3.71 37.76 20.52
C CYS A 426 2.68 38.88 20.36
N CYS A 427 1.42 38.50 20.23
CA CYS A 427 0.27 39.18 20.86
C CYS A 427 -0.99 38.35 20.62
N TRP A 428 -1.21 37.31 21.43
CA TRP A 428 -2.50 37.14 22.11
C TRP A 428 -2.37 36.05 23.18
N ALA A 429 -1.92 36.47 24.35
CA ALA A 429 -2.17 35.76 25.60
C ALA A 429 -2.62 36.82 26.61
N ALA A 430 -3.92 36.88 26.88
CA ALA A 430 -4.45 37.51 28.07
C ALA A 430 -5.70 36.73 28.49
N GLY A 431 -5.57 36.00 29.59
CA GLY A 431 -6.70 35.38 30.29
C GLY A 431 -6.59 33.87 30.41
N LEU A 432 -5.74 33.38 31.33
CA LEU A 432 -6.19 32.65 32.52
C LEU A 432 -4.99 32.25 33.38
N GLY A 433 -5.13 32.54 34.67
CA GLY A 433 -4.08 32.50 35.67
C GLY A 433 -3.73 31.10 36.17
N ARG A 434 -2.59 31.11 36.86
CA ARG A 434 -1.95 30.03 37.62
C ARG A 434 -2.94 29.26 38.51
N THR A 435 -3.07 27.96 38.29
CA THR A 435 -2.92 26.92 39.33
C THR A 435 -2.64 25.58 38.62
N GLY A 436 -1.57 24.90 39.05
CA GLY A 436 -1.20 23.60 38.51
C GLY A 436 -2.18 22.51 38.96
N ARG A 437 -2.78 21.83 37.99
CA ARG A 437 -3.28 20.45 38.07
C ARG A 437 -3.59 19.97 36.65
N TRP A 438 -2.92 18.91 36.20
CA TRP A 438 -3.34 18.16 35.02
C TRP A 438 -4.67 17.46 35.35
N LEU A 439 -5.75 17.92 34.73
CA LEU A 439 -7.04 17.25 34.75
C LEU A 439 -7.29 16.65 33.37
N ALA A 440 -7.41 15.32 33.32
CA ALA A 440 -7.91 14.57 32.19
C ALA A 440 -9.29 15.11 31.76
N CYS A 441 -9.46 15.43 30.50
CA CYS A 441 -10.77 15.79 29.95
C CYS A 441 -11.55 14.50 29.64
N PRO A 442 -12.74 14.26 30.24
CA PRO A 442 -13.56 13.09 29.91
C PRO A 442 -14.28 13.28 28.58
N ALA A 443 -14.49 12.16 27.87
CA ALA A 443 -15.14 12.03 26.57
C ALA A 443 -16.66 12.36 26.54
N SER A 444 -17.13 13.36 27.30
CA SER A 444 -18.55 13.71 27.39
C SER A 444 -18.76 15.22 27.27
N ALA A 445 -18.42 15.82 26.14
CA ALA A 445 -18.73 17.21 25.84
C ALA A 445 -18.98 17.48 24.35
N TRP A 446 -19.73 16.61 23.68
CA TRP A 446 -20.34 16.93 22.38
C TRP A 446 -21.78 16.39 22.35
N ARG A 447 -22.73 17.18 22.87
CA ARG A 447 -24.16 17.03 22.58
C ARG A 447 -24.54 18.12 21.57
N CYS A 448 -24.68 17.76 20.30
CA CYS A 448 -25.34 18.62 19.33
C CYS A 448 -26.84 18.68 19.67
N ARG A 449 -27.35 19.88 19.98
CA ARG A 449 -28.79 20.17 19.98
C ARG A 449 -29.26 20.33 18.52
N PRO A 450 -30.45 19.83 18.15
CA PRO A 450 -31.00 20.00 16.81
C PRO A 450 -31.62 21.39 16.66
N TRP A 451 -31.25 22.09 15.59
CA TRP A 451 -31.97 23.27 15.09
C TRP A 451 -32.93 22.81 13.97
N LEU A 452 -34.23 22.86 14.25
CA LEU A 452 -35.31 22.72 13.27
C LEU A 452 -35.83 24.12 12.92
N PRO A 453 -35.99 24.49 11.64
CA PRO A 453 -36.88 25.58 11.29
C PRO A 453 -38.32 25.05 11.23
N ARG A 454 -39.23 25.79 11.86
CA ARG A 454 -40.68 25.58 11.79
C ARG A 454 -41.16 25.78 10.35
N ALA A 455 -41.79 24.77 9.78
CA ALA A 455 -42.74 24.93 8.69
C ALA A 455 -44.09 24.45 9.19
N SER A 456 -45.03 25.38 9.27
CA SER A 456 -46.44 25.18 9.57
C SER A 456 -47.13 24.46 8.42
N VAL A 457 -47.66 23.26 8.67
CA VAL A 457 -48.70 22.66 7.85
C VAL A 457 -49.77 22.13 8.79
N THR A 458 -50.95 22.72 8.66
CA THR A 458 -52.20 22.38 9.34
C THR A 458 -52.65 20.97 8.95
N ASN A 459 -53.04 20.19 9.96
CA ASN A 459 -53.58 18.84 9.79
C ASN A 459 -55.11 18.94 9.81
N SER A 460 -55.77 18.59 8.70
CA SER A 460 -57.21 18.31 8.67
C SER A 460 -57.44 16.79 8.69
N ALA A 461 -58.33 16.39 9.59
CA ALA A 461 -58.66 15.03 9.96
C ALA A 461 -59.21 14.14 8.82
N GLY A 462 -59.10 12.82 9.00
CA GLY A 462 -59.83 11.84 8.20
C GLY A 462 -59.56 10.40 8.65
N ARG A 463 -60.45 9.86 9.51
CA ARG A 463 -60.53 8.45 9.92
C ARG A 463 -60.83 7.54 8.71
N GLN A 464 -60.38 6.28 8.75
CA GLN A 464 -61.22 5.06 8.75
C GLN A 464 -60.40 3.76 8.56
N GLY A 465 -60.67 2.76 9.42
CA GLY A 465 -61.31 1.53 8.92
C GLY A 465 -60.49 0.30 8.52
N SER A 466 -60.09 -0.48 9.54
CA SER A 466 -60.44 -1.93 9.68
C SER A 466 -59.67 -3.07 8.95
N ALA A 467 -59.35 -4.07 9.81
CA ALA A 467 -59.66 -5.51 9.68
C ALA A 467 -58.63 -6.52 9.11
N ARG A 468 -58.02 -7.25 10.06
CA ARG A 468 -58.07 -8.72 10.30
C ARG A 468 -57.32 -9.73 9.40
N ARG A 469 -56.48 -10.51 10.12
CA ARG A 469 -56.39 -12.00 10.27
C ARG A 469 -55.15 -12.74 9.71
N ARG A 470 -54.38 -13.25 10.69
CA ARG A 470 -53.78 -14.59 10.91
C ARG A 470 -53.14 -15.38 9.75
N GLY A 471 -51.93 -15.87 10.00
CA GLY A 471 -51.37 -17.10 9.40
C GLY A 471 -49.86 -17.26 9.65
N LEU A 472 -49.47 -18.15 10.57
CA LEU A 472 -48.11 -18.64 10.76
C LEU A 472 -47.69 -19.54 9.58
N HIS A 473 -46.48 -19.40 9.04
CA HIS A 473 -45.47 -20.47 9.04
C HIS A 473 -44.11 -20.07 8.45
N VAL A 474 -43.12 -20.85 8.87
CA VAL A 474 -41.67 -20.75 8.70
C VAL A 474 -41.25 -20.99 7.24
N GLY A 475 -40.34 -20.18 6.71
CA GLY A 475 -39.73 -20.40 5.40
C GLY A 475 -38.46 -19.59 5.21
N ARG A 476 -37.33 -20.30 5.06
CA ARG A 476 -35.99 -19.78 4.73
C ARG A 476 -36.06 -18.77 3.56
N ARG A 477 -35.48 -17.58 3.72
CA ARG A 477 -35.20 -16.69 2.57
C ARG A 477 -34.03 -17.26 1.77
N PRO A 478 -34.16 -17.45 0.44
CA PRO A 478 -33.08 -17.93 -0.39
C PRO A 478 -32.04 -16.83 -0.61
N ALA A 479 -30.76 -17.23 -0.57
CA ALA A 479 -29.66 -16.46 -1.15
C ALA A 479 -29.91 -16.32 -2.66
N ARG A 480 -29.75 -15.11 -3.21
CA ARG A 480 -30.00 -14.82 -4.62
C ARG A 480 -29.13 -15.69 -5.54
N PRO A 481 -29.71 -16.38 -6.53
CA PRO A 481 -28.95 -17.03 -7.59
C PRO A 481 -28.56 -16.01 -8.68
N SER A 482 -27.51 -16.35 -9.41
CA SER A 482 -27.08 -15.67 -10.64
C SER A 482 -27.08 -16.71 -11.77
N ALA A 483 -27.90 -16.51 -12.79
CA ALA A 483 -27.89 -17.24 -14.05
C ALA A 483 -28.79 -16.51 -15.09
N PRO A 484 -28.54 -16.72 -16.40
CA PRO A 484 -28.62 -15.69 -17.44
C PRO A 484 -29.94 -15.75 -18.22
N ASP A 485 -30.30 -14.66 -18.91
CA ASP A 485 -31.26 -14.73 -20.00
C ASP A 485 -30.85 -13.84 -21.19
N ARG A 486 -31.06 -14.39 -22.39
CA ARG A 486 -30.69 -13.82 -23.69
C ARG A 486 -31.84 -12.96 -24.22
N GLY A 487 -31.49 -11.81 -24.82
CA GLY A 487 -32.33 -11.13 -25.81
C GLY A 487 -32.72 -9.69 -25.47
N GLY A 488 -32.31 -8.75 -26.33
CA GLY A 488 -33.01 -7.48 -26.54
C GLY A 488 -32.46 -6.22 -25.85
N GLN A 489 -31.55 -5.52 -26.56
CA GLN A 489 -31.13 -4.10 -26.42
C GLN A 489 -30.47 -3.59 -25.12
N PRO A 490 -29.44 -2.70 -25.21
CA PRO A 490 -28.71 -2.20 -24.03
C PRO A 490 -29.40 -1.00 -23.37
N PRO A 491 -29.69 -1.02 -22.05
CA PRO A 491 -30.33 0.11 -21.37
C PRO A 491 -29.28 1.03 -20.70
N TRP A 492 -28.79 2.03 -21.43
CA TRP A 492 -28.01 3.14 -20.87
C TRP A 492 -28.91 4.30 -20.43
N ARG A 493 -29.83 4.07 -19.48
CA ARG A 493 -30.59 5.16 -18.85
C ARG A 493 -30.74 4.93 -17.35
N ARG A 494 -30.26 5.87 -16.53
CA ARG A 494 -30.63 5.99 -15.10
C ARG A 494 -31.57 7.18 -14.95
N THR A 495 -32.80 6.91 -14.52
CA THR A 495 -33.83 7.93 -14.23
C THR A 495 -33.67 8.54 -12.83
N ALA A 496 -34.12 9.80 -12.72
CA ALA A 496 -34.01 10.70 -11.58
C ALA A 496 -34.86 10.30 -10.35
N ALA A 497 -34.34 10.57 -9.14
CA ALA A 497 -35.12 10.59 -7.89
C ALA A 497 -34.47 11.47 -6.81
N GLY A 498 -35.16 12.55 -6.42
CA GLY A 498 -35.34 13.12 -5.06
C GLY A 498 -34.17 13.67 -4.23
N ASP A 499 -34.38 14.86 -3.64
CA ASP A 499 -33.51 15.81 -2.92
C ASP A 499 -32.78 15.37 -1.62
N GLY A 500 -32.45 14.08 -1.43
CA GLY A 500 -31.72 13.60 -0.25
C GLY A 500 -30.20 13.41 -0.41
N GLY A 501 -29.62 13.76 -1.57
CA GLY A 501 -28.33 13.24 -2.01
C GLY A 501 -27.18 14.25 -2.06
N ALA A 502 -26.89 14.98 -0.98
CA ALA A 502 -25.85 16.02 -1.01
C ALA A 502 -24.39 15.49 -1.02
N LEU A 503 -24.12 14.26 -0.58
CA LEU A 503 -22.76 13.69 -0.57
C LEU A 503 -22.54 12.59 -1.63
N CYS A 504 -23.62 12.00 -2.15
CA CYS A 504 -23.53 10.84 -3.05
C CYS A 504 -23.29 11.21 -4.52
N ARG A 505 -23.61 12.44 -4.96
CA ARG A 505 -23.60 12.80 -6.39
C ARG A 505 -22.48 13.76 -6.81
N GLY A 506 -21.68 14.29 -5.88
CA GLY A 506 -20.46 15.06 -6.18
C GLY A 506 -19.20 14.20 -6.35
N GLY A 507 -19.36 12.95 -6.84
CA GLY A 507 -18.28 11.96 -7.08
C GLY A 507 -17.42 11.55 -5.86
N ILE A 508 -17.94 11.75 -4.64
CA ILE A 508 -17.28 11.35 -3.38
C ILE A 508 -17.65 9.91 -2.95
N VAL A 509 -18.60 9.23 -3.61
CA VAL A 509 -19.07 7.88 -3.21
C VAL A 509 -19.12 6.92 -4.41
N ARG A 510 -18.46 5.75 -4.32
CA ARG A 510 -18.82 4.57 -5.12
C ARG A 510 -19.85 3.75 -4.33
N GLY A 511 -21.05 3.54 -4.88
CA GLY A 511 -22.13 2.80 -4.22
C GLY A 511 -22.82 1.78 -5.13
N CYS A 512 -22.91 0.52 -4.66
CA CYS A 512 -23.76 -0.52 -5.24
C CYS A 512 -25.25 -0.26 -4.95
N ARG A 513 -26.13 -0.65 -5.88
CA ARG A 513 -27.60 -0.43 -5.92
C ARG A 513 -28.35 -0.71 -4.61
N ALA A 514 -29.34 0.13 -4.27
CA ALA A 514 -30.59 -0.24 -3.56
C ALA A 514 -31.68 0.84 -3.70
N GLY A 515 -32.95 0.42 -3.80
CA GLY A 515 -34.14 1.25 -4.12
C GLY A 515 -34.65 2.19 -3.01
N PRO A 516 -35.69 2.99 -3.28
CA PRO A 516 -36.09 4.11 -2.43
C PRO A 516 -36.82 3.65 -1.16
N GLY A 517 -36.43 4.24 -0.02
CA GLY A 517 -37.13 4.14 1.26
C GLY A 517 -37.37 5.53 1.85
N PRO A 518 -38.44 5.73 2.63
CA PRO A 518 -38.84 7.06 3.10
C PRO A 518 -38.02 7.44 4.33
N ARG A 519 -36.94 8.21 4.12
CA ARG A 519 -36.24 9.13 5.06
C ARG A 519 -34.79 9.34 4.58
N GLY A 520 -34.55 10.41 3.83
CA GLY A 520 -33.30 11.23 3.79
C GLY A 520 -31.92 10.62 3.50
N LEU A 521 -31.73 9.30 3.54
CA LEU A 521 -30.48 8.60 3.22
C LEU A 521 -30.86 7.33 2.46
N CYS A 522 -30.32 7.14 1.25
CA CYS A 522 -30.58 5.96 0.43
C CYS A 522 -30.30 4.68 1.25
N GLY A 523 -31.34 3.86 1.45
CA GLY A 523 -31.31 2.69 2.32
C GLY A 523 -30.34 1.63 1.80
N GLY A 524 -29.10 1.66 2.28
CA GLY A 524 -28.10 0.60 2.04
C GLY A 524 -26.70 1.08 1.65
N CYS A 525 -26.49 2.37 1.40
CA CYS A 525 -25.18 2.86 0.95
C CYS A 525 -24.15 2.92 2.08
N ARG A 526 -22.94 2.39 1.83
CA ARG A 526 -21.73 2.59 2.66
C ARG A 526 -20.84 3.64 1.98
N PRO A 527 -20.96 4.94 2.29
CA PRO A 527 -20.12 5.95 1.68
C PRO A 527 -18.66 5.85 2.17
N TYR A 528 -17.73 5.69 1.23
CA TYR A 528 -16.29 5.84 1.45
C TYR A 528 -15.79 7.02 0.63
N ALA A 529 -14.96 7.87 1.23
CA ALA A 529 -14.35 9.03 0.59
C ALA A 529 -12.84 9.08 0.84
N SER A 530 -12.07 9.33 -0.21
CA SER A 530 -10.65 9.68 -0.09
C SER A 530 -10.48 11.18 0.11
N SER A 531 -9.52 11.59 0.93
CA SER A 531 -9.18 13.01 1.18
C SER A 531 -8.63 13.77 -0.03
N ARG A 532 -7.90 13.09 -0.91
CA ARG A 532 -6.99 13.72 -1.90
C ARG A 532 -7.60 14.23 -3.21
N LYS A 533 -8.92 14.12 -3.38
CA LYS A 533 -9.61 14.60 -4.59
C LYS A 533 -10.07 16.04 -4.38
N TRP A 534 -11.33 16.35 -4.64
CA TRP A 534 -11.93 17.68 -4.48
C TRP A 534 -12.10 18.18 -3.04
N ILE A 535 -11.55 17.46 -2.05
CA ILE A 535 -11.41 17.91 -0.67
C ILE A 535 -10.00 18.51 -0.44
N ALA A 536 -9.05 18.31 -1.38
CA ALA A 536 -7.67 18.81 -1.29
C ALA A 536 -6.91 18.37 -0.03
N GLY A 537 -7.26 17.21 0.55
CA GLY A 537 -6.58 16.67 1.72
C GLY A 537 -5.36 15.80 1.39
N PRO A 538 -4.55 15.41 2.40
CA PRO A 538 -3.31 14.65 2.22
C PRO A 538 -3.55 13.27 1.60
N ARG A 539 -2.54 12.65 0.96
CA ARG A 539 -2.65 11.24 0.52
C ARG A 539 -2.65 10.29 1.72
N GLY A 540 -3.20 9.08 1.54
CA GLY A 540 -3.17 8.01 2.55
C GLY A 540 -4.21 8.13 3.68
N VAL A 541 -5.20 9.02 3.54
CA VAL A 541 -6.27 9.20 4.53
C VAL A 541 -7.64 9.31 3.86
N GLY A 542 -8.70 9.03 4.61
CA GLY A 542 -10.07 9.06 4.11
C GLY A 542 -11.07 8.77 5.22
N VAL A 543 -12.33 8.68 4.86
CA VAL A 543 -13.43 8.38 5.78
C VAL A 543 -14.32 7.27 5.21
N LEU A 544 -14.73 6.38 6.10
CA LEU A 544 -15.79 5.40 5.85
C LEU A 544 -16.94 5.74 6.79
N ALA A 545 -18.08 6.14 6.22
CA ALA A 545 -19.29 6.36 6.98
C ALA A 545 -20.17 5.11 6.92
N VAL A 546 -20.53 4.61 8.11
CA VAL A 546 -21.30 3.37 8.28
C VAL A 546 -22.48 3.67 9.19
N ARG A 547 -23.64 3.14 8.85
CA ARG A 547 -24.82 3.21 9.72
C ARG A 547 -24.53 2.51 11.07
N PRO A 548 -24.95 3.07 12.22
CA PRO A 548 -24.70 2.48 13.53
C PRO A 548 -25.14 1.01 13.63
N GLU A 549 -26.32 0.68 13.10
CA GLU A 549 -26.87 -0.69 13.17
C GLU A 549 -26.06 -1.69 12.33
N LEU A 550 -25.33 -1.20 11.33
CA LEU A 550 -24.42 -2.01 10.53
C LEU A 550 -23.05 -2.12 11.21
N MET A 551 -22.55 -1.04 11.82
CA MET A 551 -21.29 -1.01 12.55
C MET A 551 -21.30 -2.02 13.72
N GLU A 552 -22.42 -2.14 14.42
CA GLU A 552 -22.62 -3.14 15.49
C GLU A 552 -22.58 -4.59 15.00
N ARG A 553 -22.89 -4.82 13.72
CA ARG A 553 -22.86 -6.15 13.08
C ARG A 553 -21.52 -6.47 12.44
N LEU A 554 -20.62 -5.49 12.33
CA LEU A 554 -19.28 -5.73 11.83
C LEU A 554 -18.50 -6.55 12.85
N ARG A 555 -17.55 -7.34 12.35
CA ARG A 555 -16.53 -7.99 13.17
C ARG A 555 -15.19 -7.44 12.71
N ALA A 556 -14.37 -6.95 13.63
CA ALA A 556 -13.03 -6.51 13.29
C ALA A 556 -12.24 -7.71 12.75
N ARG A 557 -11.50 -7.50 11.65
CA ARG A 557 -10.68 -8.54 11.01
C ARG A 557 -9.50 -8.95 11.90
N LEU A 558 -9.00 -8.02 12.71
CA LEU A 558 -7.97 -8.24 13.72
C LEU A 558 -8.57 -7.96 15.09
N PRO A 559 -8.44 -8.86 16.07
CA PRO A 559 -8.89 -8.61 17.42
C PRO A 559 -8.01 -7.54 18.09
N ALA A 560 -8.60 -6.75 18.98
CA ALA A 560 -7.83 -5.87 19.86
C ALA A 560 -6.90 -6.71 20.77
N PRO A 561 -5.68 -6.24 21.09
CA PRO A 561 -4.80 -6.92 22.03
C PRO A 561 -5.42 -7.11 23.43
N ASP A 562 -5.12 -8.24 24.07
CA ASP A 562 -5.74 -8.66 25.34
C ASP A 562 -5.47 -7.72 26.53
N TRP A 563 -4.39 -6.93 26.47
CA TRP A 563 -4.04 -5.95 27.50
C TRP A 563 -4.91 -4.68 27.44
N MET A 564 -5.75 -4.53 26.42
CA MET A 564 -6.51 -3.32 26.17
C MET A 564 -7.98 -3.48 26.57
N PRO A 565 -8.64 -2.43 27.10
CA PRO A 565 -10.07 -2.48 27.36
C PRO A 565 -10.86 -2.82 26.09
N PRO A 566 -12.04 -3.45 26.23
CA PRO A 566 -12.87 -3.85 25.10
C PRO A 566 -13.23 -2.62 24.25
N LEU A 567 -12.70 -2.60 23.03
CA LEU A 567 -12.98 -1.56 22.04
C LEU A 567 -14.14 -1.97 21.14
N THR A 568 -14.99 -1.01 20.78
CA THR A 568 -15.96 -1.19 19.70
C THR A 568 -15.24 -1.39 18.36
N VAL A 569 -15.89 -2.03 17.39
CA VAL A 569 -15.31 -2.23 16.04
C VAL A 569 -14.93 -0.90 15.38
N ALA A 570 -15.70 0.18 15.61
CA ALA A 570 -15.36 1.51 15.12
C ALA A 570 -14.03 2.03 15.72
N GLN A 571 -13.82 1.82 17.01
CA GLN A 571 -12.56 2.19 17.67
C GLN A 571 -11.41 1.33 17.16
N GLN A 572 -11.62 0.02 16.99
CA GLN A 572 -10.61 -0.90 16.45
C GLN A 572 -10.19 -0.52 15.01
N LEU A 573 -11.14 -0.13 14.16
CA LEU A 573 -10.84 0.36 12.80
C LEU A 573 -10.07 1.69 12.80
N GLY A 574 -10.15 2.48 13.88
CA GLY A 574 -9.37 3.70 14.06
C GLY A 574 -8.03 3.51 14.77
N PHE A 575 -7.81 2.34 15.38
CA PHE A 575 -6.73 2.00 16.30
C PHE A 575 -5.56 1.28 15.60
N GLY A 576 -4.33 1.74 15.85
CA GLY A 576 -3.07 1.29 15.22
C GLY A 576 -2.10 2.46 15.03
N GLU A 577 -0.89 2.21 14.51
CA GLU A 577 -0.03 3.28 13.99
C GLU A 577 -0.79 4.01 12.86
N ALA A 578 -1.28 5.19 13.18
CA ALA A 578 -2.02 6.02 12.25
C ALA A 578 -1.11 7.13 11.75
N ASN A 579 -1.24 7.49 10.47
CA ASN A 579 -0.64 8.72 9.96
C ASN A 579 -1.41 9.93 10.56
N VAL A 580 -1.06 10.29 11.79
CA VAL A 580 -1.72 11.37 12.56
C VAL A 580 -1.61 12.69 11.81
N ALA A 581 -0.45 12.97 11.20
CA ALA A 581 -0.24 14.16 10.39
C ALA A 581 -1.24 14.24 9.22
N ALA A 582 -1.44 13.14 8.49
CA ALA A 582 -2.42 13.09 7.40
C ALA A 582 -3.86 13.26 7.92
N ARG A 583 -4.20 12.70 9.09
CA ARG A 583 -5.53 12.90 9.72
C ARG A 583 -5.78 14.35 10.10
N VAL A 584 -4.79 15.03 10.67
CA VAL A 584 -4.86 16.46 10.99
C VAL A 584 -5.02 17.28 9.71
N GLY A 585 -4.19 17.03 8.70
CA GLY A 585 -4.31 17.70 7.40
C GLY A 585 -5.66 17.47 6.73
N PHE A 586 -6.23 16.26 6.83
CA PHE A 586 -7.56 15.97 6.31
C PHE A 586 -8.66 16.73 7.07
N SER A 587 -8.53 16.89 8.39
CA SER A 587 -9.48 17.70 9.17
C SER A 587 -9.47 19.17 8.76
N VAL A 588 -8.29 19.73 8.46
CA VAL A 588 -8.17 21.11 7.96
C VAL A 588 -8.84 21.24 6.59
N ALA A 589 -8.49 20.35 5.66
CA ALA A 589 -9.04 20.32 4.30
C ALA A 589 -10.57 20.16 4.30
N LEU A 590 -11.11 19.32 5.19
CA LEU A 590 -12.55 19.18 5.40
C LEU A 590 -13.19 20.46 5.94
N GLY A 591 -12.53 21.15 6.86
CA GLY A 591 -12.97 22.45 7.37
C GLY A 591 -13.06 23.51 6.27
N GLU A 592 -12.07 23.57 5.40
CA GLU A 592 -12.05 24.47 4.23
C GLU A 592 -13.16 24.13 3.23
N HIS A 593 -13.35 22.83 2.93
CA HIS A 593 -14.42 22.36 2.05
C HIS A 593 -15.81 22.73 2.59
N LEU A 594 -16.03 22.59 3.91
CA LEU A 594 -17.27 23.00 4.57
C LEU A 594 -17.46 24.52 4.56
N ALA A 595 -16.40 25.29 4.80
CA ALA A 595 -16.44 26.75 4.80
C ALA A 595 -16.75 27.34 3.41
N CYS A 596 -16.24 26.72 2.35
CA CYS A 596 -16.55 27.11 0.97
C CYS A 596 -17.98 26.73 0.55
N GLY A 597 -18.61 25.77 1.22
CA GLY A 597 -19.94 25.28 0.90
C GLY A 597 -19.90 24.08 -0.05
N PRO A 598 -20.17 22.84 0.43
CA PRO A 598 -20.14 21.63 -0.39
C PRO A 598 -21.07 21.66 -1.61
N GLN A 599 -22.18 22.39 -1.53
CA GLN A 599 -23.12 22.59 -2.63
C GLN A 599 -22.53 23.46 -3.73
N ALA A 600 -21.83 24.54 -3.36
CA ALA A 600 -21.16 25.43 -4.30
C ALA A 600 -19.99 24.73 -5.00
N ILE A 601 -19.18 23.97 -4.26
CA ILE A 601 -18.12 23.13 -4.82
C ILE A 601 -18.69 22.14 -5.83
N ARG A 602 -19.79 21.46 -5.49
CA ARG A 602 -20.44 20.52 -6.40
C ARG A 602 -21.00 21.18 -7.66
N ALA A 603 -21.66 22.33 -7.50
CA ALA A 603 -22.18 23.09 -8.63
C ALA A 603 -21.05 23.49 -9.58
N ARG A 604 -19.93 23.99 -9.04
CA ARG A 604 -18.74 24.33 -9.83
C ARG A 604 -18.12 23.13 -10.53
N LEU A 605 -18.04 21.97 -9.85
CA LEU A 605 -17.55 20.74 -10.47
C LEU A 605 -18.47 20.24 -11.59
N ALA A 606 -19.79 20.33 -11.41
CA ALA A 606 -20.75 19.99 -12.45
C ALA A 606 -20.62 20.92 -13.67
N GLU A 607 -20.50 22.23 -13.43
CA GLU A 607 -20.24 23.24 -14.47
C GLU A 607 -18.94 22.95 -15.23
N LEU A 608 -17.84 22.63 -14.54
CA LEU A 608 -16.57 22.26 -15.19
C LEU A 608 -16.67 20.95 -15.99
N GLY A 609 -17.45 19.98 -15.51
CA GLY A 609 -17.73 18.76 -16.26
C GLY A 609 -18.51 19.04 -17.53
N ASP A 610 -19.52 19.91 -17.46
CA ASP A 610 -20.33 20.34 -18.60
C ASP A 610 -19.48 21.02 -19.68
N ILE A 611 -18.63 21.97 -19.28
CA ILE A 611 -17.66 22.64 -20.16
C ILE A 611 -16.72 21.60 -20.78
N ALA A 612 -16.11 20.73 -19.95
CA ALA A 612 -15.17 19.73 -20.44
C ALA A 612 -15.81 18.79 -21.46
N ARG A 613 -17.02 18.31 -21.21
CA ARG A 613 -17.74 17.41 -22.15
C ARG A 613 -18.13 18.14 -23.43
N THR A 614 -18.51 19.40 -23.34
CA THR A 614 -18.88 20.22 -24.51
C THR A 614 -17.66 20.44 -25.40
N VAL A 615 -16.54 20.91 -24.84
CA VAL A 615 -15.31 21.18 -25.60
C VAL A 615 -14.72 19.89 -26.21
N LEU A 616 -14.83 18.77 -25.51
CA LEU A 616 -14.28 17.48 -25.95
C LEU A 616 -15.22 16.68 -26.87
N ALA A 617 -16.48 17.12 -27.06
CA ALA A 617 -17.47 16.38 -27.84
C ALA A 617 -17.06 16.19 -29.29
N ASP A 618 -16.39 17.20 -29.88
CA ASP A 618 -16.04 17.25 -31.29
C ASP A 618 -14.57 16.89 -31.57
N VAL A 619 -13.83 16.41 -30.56
CA VAL A 619 -12.43 16.02 -30.74
C VAL A 619 -12.36 14.69 -31.49
N SER A 620 -11.83 14.72 -32.71
CA SER A 620 -11.67 13.55 -33.57
C SER A 620 -10.84 12.44 -32.90
N GLY A 621 -11.24 11.19 -33.11
CA GLY A 621 -10.63 10.03 -32.46
C GLY A 621 -11.13 9.74 -31.04
N TRP A 622 -12.02 10.58 -30.49
CA TRP A 622 -12.56 10.40 -29.15
C TRP A 622 -14.07 10.54 -29.10
N ARG A 623 -14.69 9.75 -28.22
CA ARG A 623 -16.10 9.86 -27.89
C ARG A 623 -16.24 10.11 -26.39
N VAL A 624 -16.89 11.22 -26.04
CA VAL A 624 -17.31 11.49 -24.66
C VAL A 624 -18.36 10.45 -24.23
N VAL A 625 -18.15 9.82 -23.08
CA VAL A 625 -19.02 8.72 -22.61
C VAL A 625 -20.21 9.23 -21.81
N GLU A 626 -20.00 10.17 -20.89
CA GLU A 626 -21.06 10.75 -20.06
C GLU A 626 -21.90 11.77 -20.84
N ALA A 627 -23.16 11.94 -20.44
CA ALA A 627 -24.01 12.99 -21.00
C ALA A 627 -23.50 14.38 -20.58
N VAL A 628 -23.70 15.39 -21.43
CA VAL A 628 -23.25 16.77 -21.19
C VAL A 628 -23.76 17.29 -19.84
N ASP A 629 -25.01 17.02 -19.49
CA ASP A 629 -25.68 17.45 -18.25
C ASP A 629 -25.39 16.55 -17.02
N GLU A 630 -24.47 15.58 -17.11
CA GLU A 630 -24.11 14.73 -15.97
C GLU A 630 -23.57 15.58 -14.81
N PRO A 631 -24.10 15.48 -13.57
CA PRO A 631 -23.74 16.36 -12.46
C PRO A 631 -22.40 15.95 -11.80
N SER A 632 -21.34 15.83 -12.60
CA SER A 632 -20.00 15.37 -12.23
C SER A 632 -18.93 16.09 -13.07
N ALA A 633 -17.79 16.40 -12.46
CA ALA A 633 -16.62 16.89 -13.19
C ALA A 633 -15.89 15.79 -13.98
N ILE A 634 -16.15 14.52 -13.68
CA ILE A 634 -15.46 13.42 -14.37
C ILE A 634 -15.96 13.34 -15.81
N THR A 635 -15.01 13.33 -16.75
CA THR A 635 -15.26 13.13 -18.18
C THR A 635 -14.39 11.99 -18.68
N THR A 636 -15.03 10.99 -19.27
CA THR A 636 -14.39 9.81 -19.84
C THR A 636 -14.44 9.88 -21.35
N LEU A 637 -13.30 9.65 -21.97
CA LEU A 637 -13.08 9.65 -23.41
C LEU A 637 -12.79 8.21 -23.84
N ALA A 638 -13.73 7.62 -24.58
CA ALA A 638 -13.53 6.35 -25.24
C ALA A 638 -12.86 6.58 -26.60
N PRO A 639 -11.80 5.82 -26.94
CA PRO A 639 -11.19 5.95 -28.25
C PRO A 639 -12.17 5.51 -29.35
N ILE A 640 -12.19 6.24 -30.45
CA ILE A 640 -12.82 5.88 -31.73
C ILE A 640 -11.78 6.01 -32.83
N ASP A 641 -11.99 5.33 -33.96
CA ASP A 641 -11.18 5.48 -35.18
C ASP A 641 -9.66 5.31 -34.98
N GLY A 642 -9.27 4.42 -34.07
CA GLY A 642 -7.87 4.00 -33.90
C GLY A 642 -7.04 4.79 -32.89
N ALA A 643 -7.62 5.77 -32.18
CA ALA A 643 -6.93 6.47 -31.10
C ALA A 643 -6.47 5.51 -29.98
N ASP A 644 -5.28 5.74 -29.44
CA ASP A 644 -4.71 4.93 -28.36
C ASP A 644 -4.62 5.73 -27.04
N PRO A 645 -5.44 5.41 -26.03
CA PRO A 645 -5.40 6.08 -24.73
C PRO A 645 -4.10 5.96 -23.95
N ALA A 646 -3.32 4.88 -24.17
CA ALA A 646 -2.02 4.72 -23.52
C ALA A 646 -0.99 5.64 -24.20
N ALA A 647 -0.89 5.59 -25.53
CA ALA A 647 0.05 6.41 -26.29
C ALA A 647 -0.23 7.92 -26.13
N VAL A 648 -1.50 8.33 -26.23
CA VAL A 648 -1.89 9.74 -26.06
C VAL A 648 -1.62 10.24 -24.64
N ARG A 649 -1.71 9.38 -23.62
CA ARG A 649 -1.40 9.79 -22.24
C ARG A 649 0.07 10.19 -22.06
N VAL A 650 0.99 9.57 -22.78
CA VAL A 650 2.44 9.83 -22.70
C VAL A 650 2.81 11.24 -23.18
N TRP A 651 1.95 11.87 -23.99
CA TRP A 651 2.16 13.23 -24.53
C TRP A 651 1.85 14.37 -23.54
N PHE A 652 1.08 14.10 -22.49
CA PHE A 652 0.58 15.15 -21.59
C PHE A 652 1.57 15.66 -20.53
N PRO A 653 2.53 14.87 -19.99
CA PRO A 653 3.47 15.33 -18.96
C PRO A 653 4.32 16.53 -19.36
N GLU A 654 4.86 16.57 -20.60
CA GLU A 654 5.66 17.70 -21.10
C GLU A 654 4.84 19.00 -21.18
N ARG A 655 3.52 18.85 -21.36
CA ARG A 655 2.54 19.95 -21.39
C ARG A 655 1.94 20.25 -20.02
N ARG A 656 2.45 19.61 -18.95
CA ARG A 656 1.98 19.74 -17.56
C ARG A 656 0.50 19.40 -17.39
N ILE A 657 -0.01 18.51 -18.23
CA ILE A 657 -1.38 17.99 -18.17
C ILE A 657 -1.33 16.60 -17.53
N VAL A 658 -2.22 16.33 -16.57
CA VAL A 658 -2.31 15.02 -15.93
C VAL A 658 -3.68 14.42 -16.20
N THR A 659 -3.69 13.30 -16.91
CA THR A 659 -4.88 12.50 -17.20
C THR A 659 -4.76 11.09 -16.63
N THR A 660 -5.90 10.41 -16.49
CA THR A 660 -5.95 9.03 -16.03
C THR A 660 -6.20 8.10 -17.21
N TYR A 661 -5.26 7.24 -17.53
CA TYR A 661 -5.56 6.02 -18.30
C TYR A 661 -6.31 5.04 -17.40
N ALA A 662 -7.38 4.46 -17.91
CA ALA A 662 -8.12 3.40 -17.23
C ALA A 662 -8.26 2.21 -18.18
N GLY A 663 -7.47 1.16 -17.92
CA GLY A 663 -7.59 -0.11 -18.61
C GLY A 663 -8.82 -0.90 -18.16
N VAL A 664 -9.13 -1.95 -18.93
CA VAL A 664 -10.30 -2.81 -18.74
C VAL A 664 -10.28 -3.50 -17.37
N GLU A 665 -9.09 -3.79 -16.83
CA GLU A 665 -8.89 -4.42 -15.52
C GLU A 665 -9.53 -3.63 -14.36
N ARG A 666 -9.74 -2.32 -14.52
CA ARG A 666 -10.39 -1.47 -13.50
C ARG A 666 -11.89 -1.67 -13.39
N ALA A 667 -12.54 -2.14 -14.45
CA ALA A 667 -13.95 -2.53 -14.46
C ALA A 667 -14.21 -3.57 -15.57
N PRO A 668 -13.77 -4.83 -15.40
CA PRO A 668 -13.75 -5.83 -16.48
C PRO A 668 -15.11 -6.19 -17.08
N LEU A 669 -16.19 -5.86 -16.36
CA LEU A 669 -17.57 -6.13 -16.75
C LEU A 669 -18.32 -4.90 -17.28
N GLU A 670 -17.70 -3.71 -17.20
CA GLU A 670 -18.35 -2.44 -17.57
C GLU A 670 -17.54 -1.63 -18.59
N LEU A 671 -16.21 -1.81 -18.66
CA LEU A 671 -15.34 -1.16 -19.64
C LEU A 671 -15.01 -2.16 -20.77
N PRO A 672 -15.49 -1.95 -22.00
CA PRO A 672 -15.20 -2.85 -23.12
C PRO A 672 -13.81 -2.62 -23.74
N ALA A 673 -13.19 -1.47 -23.47
CA ALA A 673 -11.87 -1.08 -23.96
C ALA A 673 -11.23 -0.09 -22.98
N PRO A 674 -9.90 0.14 -23.05
CA PRO A 674 -9.25 1.18 -22.29
C PRO A 674 -9.80 2.57 -22.65
N VAL A 675 -9.82 3.47 -21.67
CA VAL A 675 -10.33 4.83 -21.83
C VAL A 675 -9.37 5.84 -21.21
N LEU A 676 -9.43 7.07 -21.71
CA LEU A 676 -8.78 8.22 -21.08
C LEU A 676 -9.80 8.95 -20.21
N ARG A 677 -9.42 9.38 -19.02
CA ARG A 677 -10.31 10.09 -18.10
C ARG A 677 -9.66 11.35 -17.56
N ILE A 678 -10.41 12.43 -17.59
CA ILE A 678 -10.07 13.68 -16.92
C ILE A 678 -10.99 13.92 -15.72
N SER A 679 -10.51 14.69 -14.77
CA SER A 679 -11.25 15.01 -13.55
C SER A 679 -10.85 16.41 -13.10
N PRO A 680 -11.36 17.46 -13.77
CA PRO A 680 -11.09 18.83 -13.39
C PRO A 680 -11.38 19.06 -11.91
N HIS A 681 -10.54 19.87 -11.29
CA HIS A 681 -10.67 20.33 -9.94
C HIS A 681 -11.31 21.72 -9.92
N VAL A 682 -11.81 22.17 -8.76
CA VAL A 682 -12.57 23.42 -8.64
C VAL A 682 -11.79 24.69 -9.04
N ASP A 683 -10.46 24.60 -9.06
CA ASP A 683 -9.54 25.66 -9.46
C ASP A 683 -9.22 25.66 -10.96
N ASN A 684 -9.70 24.68 -11.72
CA ASN A 684 -9.62 24.71 -13.18
C ASN A 684 -10.57 25.75 -13.78
N THR A 685 -10.15 26.27 -14.93
CA THR A 685 -10.84 27.28 -15.74
C THR A 685 -11.32 26.69 -17.06
N ALA A 686 -12.14 27.44 -17.81
CA ALA A 686 -12.52 27.03 -19.17
C ALA A 686 -11.29 26.98 -20.08
N ASP A 687 -10.41 27.99 -19.98
CA ASP A 687 -9.14 28.06 -20.72
C ASP A 687 -8.26 26.81 -20.50
N ASP A 688 -8.22 26.26 -19.29
CA ASP A 688 -7.48 25.00 -19.02
C ASP A 688 -8.06 23.81 -19.78
N LEU A 689 -9.39 23.77 -19.96
CA LEU A 689 -10.10 22.71 -20.66
C LEU A 689 -9.96 22.87 -22.18
N ASP A 690 -9.97 24.09 -22.68
CA ASP A 690 -9.68 24.40 -24.09
C ASP A 690 -8.24 24.02 -24.43
N ALA A 691 -7.28 24.42 -23.61
CA ALA A 691 -5.87 24.03 -23.77
C ALA A 691 -5.68 22.50 -23.70
N PHE A 692 -6.46 21.81 -22.86
CA PHE A 692 -6.47 20.35 -22.84
C PHE A 692 -7.00 19.76 -24.15
N ALA A 693 -8.09 20.29 -24.70
CA ALA A 693 -8.66 19.82 -25.96
C ALA A 693 -7.70 20.02 -27.13
N GLU A 694 -7.04 21.17 -27.23
CA GLU A 694 -5.97 21.41 -28.21
C GLU A 694 -4.83 20.41 -28.07
N ALA A 695 -4.37 20.16 -26.84
CA ALA A 695 -3.33 19.17 -26.57
C ALA A 695 -3.76 17.75 -26.94
N LEU A 696 -5.03 17.39 -26.69
CA LEU A 696 -5.58 16.10 -27.05
C LEU A 696 -5.63 15.91 -28.57
N VAL A 697 -6.04 16.93 -29.34
CA VAL A 697 -6.01 16.91 -30.80
C VAL A 697 -4.58 16.68 -31.30
N ALA A 698 -3.62 17.45 -30.80
CA ALA A 698 -2.22 17.33 -31.22
C ALA A 698 -1.63 15.95 -30.89
N ALA A 699 -1.89 15.44 -29.69
CA ALA A 699 -1.41 14.12 -29.26
C ALA A 699 -2.05 12.99 -30.08
N THR A 700 -3.34 13.10 -30.40
CA THR A 700 -4.05 12.10 -31.22
C THR A 700 -3.52 12.07 -32.65
N ALA A 701 -3.27 13.24 -33.24
CA ALA A 701 -2.66 13.33 -34.58
C ALA A 701 -1.25 12.72 -34.61
N ALA A 702 -0.40 13.04 -33.62
CA ALA A 702 0.95 12.54 -33.56
C ALA A 702 1.02 11.01 -33.37
N THR A 703 0.14 10.45 -32.56
CA THR A 703 0.08 8.99 -32.30
C THR A 703 -0.62 8.20 -33.39
N SER A 704 -1.41 8.85 -34.25
CA SER A 704 -2.08 8.20 -35.39
C SER A 704 -1.23 8.19 -36.66
N GLY A 705 -0.19 9.03 -36.76
CA GLY A 705 0.71 9.15 -37.91
C GLY A 705 1.90 8.18 -37.95
N GLU A 706 2.06 7.34 -36.93
CA GLU A 706 3.12 6.31 -36.85
C GLU A 706 2.66 4.91 -37.36
N ARG A 707 1.53 4.81 -38.08
CA ARG A 707 1.05 3.55 -38.67
C ARG A 707 1.31 3.43 -40.16
#